data_AF-A0A4U8TJ83-F1
#
_entry.id   AF-A0A4U8TJ83-F1
#
_cell.length_a   1.000
_cell.length_b   1.000
_cell.length_c   1.000
_cell.angle_alpha   90.00
_cell.angle_beta   90.00
_cell.angle_gamma   90.00
#
_symmetry.space_group_name_H-M   'P 1'
#
loop_
_entity.id
_entity.type
_entity.pdbx_description
1 polymer ?
#
loop_
_entity_poly.entity_id
_entity_poly.type
_entity_poly.pdbx_seq_one_letter_code
_entity_poly.pdbx_strand_id
1 'polypeptide(L)'
;MRVTFGTKYNQMNYYQGTMQSKLMDMNTKIASGLKIQYGYQDSSVFNQNLKLEYEKINLDQGIDVSNDAYTATLNTDKALSELSQTAEQFNTKLIQAANDIHSPTSREAIARDLEKLKEHMINIANTAIGGEFLFAGSNVKIRPFEPDGTYKGNNERLEALVSNNNFIPYNITGEELFFGRDSDYHKSITTNIRKFNQTKLNNNIMDRIKRGDIPEEVYIKATDTLRDLIGDNDSDTSNNGKEYFYLRGIRPDGTSFKSKFEFDVGYKNATNATKVQDLLDRIGKEYGNTSKNKVVDVGLNFWGEIEIKNLKPGSANLDFHLISSDTDVENLDDLPALGARVTSFQKSNFMGQFSQSHIKAIKDNYDHRDVKFPTTLLTKDNSPAVLQTKLKDVLSSDVKTLVIEGTRPNNDDGTINEEPIEALSIHIDDDIEVQDLLAMVKQHFGGNLEGEIIRGEIVFRDLNVTHKERDMMERPFNGPSGFSLSLTTLNDLGMETQGMRRDYRTEYDQVSFDNQGSKLTSNVSQILASGMGYANEETKLSEVAGGSLNGQTYHLVLEDHNGIPVNARIEFSDKGSHLVLPNADFDMNDPKSQAEFSIPFYNPHDEPPAVTISKADDITYRQLLDMIGIALNYSNQPMSVYQNIQDSTLTQSGKNAYETLIKETNGRVNTYLSKDGRIEIQDDMRSVSRMKFMIYDNASNDFSEQGIRNYRSSLTFNASNALIIDQPDVDFFHSVDDIIQAVRSGVYRPDAYGEEYTDQMRNKGIQNGIEMFGHLSDHIEKMIALNGAHSRSFENVIRRNEVLRVQIESVKSDVIGTDIADTYNRFSNLTTNYNAVLASTSRINQMSLVNYL
;
A
#
# COMPACT_ATOMS: atom_id res chain seq x y z
N MET A 1 -77.99 -61.12 -57.13
CA MET A 1 -77.71 -59.67 -57.20
C MET A 1 -77.97 -58.89 -55.89
N ARG A 2 -78.60 -59.46 -54.84
CA ARG A 2 -78.86 -58.73 -53.57
C ARG A 2 -77.63 -58.54 -52.67
N VAL A 3 -76.67 -59.45 -52.72
CA VAL A 3 -75.39 -59.36 -51.98
C VAL A 3 -74.46 -58.29 -52.57
N THR A 4 -74.46 -58.13 -53.91
CA THR A 4 -73.62 -57.17 -54.64
C THR A 4 -74.03 -55.70 -54.42
N PHE A 5 -75.33 -55.43 -54.23
CA PHE A 5 -75.84 -54.08 -53.92
C PHE A 5 -75.52 -53.65 -52.48
N GLY A 6 -75.64 -54.54 -51.50
CA GLY A 6 -75.25 -54.27 -50.11
C GLY A 6 -73.75 -53.97 -49.96
N THR A 7 -72.89 -54.72 -50.69
CA THR A 7 -71.45 -54.45 -50.70
C THR A 7 -71.11 -53.11 -51.36
N LYS A 8 -71.75 -52.75 -52.49
CA LYS A 8 -71.57 -51.43 -53.13
C LYS A 8 -72.06 -50.27 -52.28
N TYR A 9 -73.18 -50.43 -51.57
CA TYR A 9 -73.71 -49.44 -50.66
C TYR A 9 -72.80 -49.22 -49.45
N ASN A 10 -72.31 -50.31 -48.84
CA ASN A 10 -71.32 -50.23 -47.76
C ASN A 10 -69.99 -49.62 -48.24
N GLN A 11 -69.55 -49.93 -49.46
CA GLN A 11 -68.41 -49.28 -50.08
C GLN A 11 -68.64 -47.78 -50.29
N MET A 12 -69.82 -47.35 -50.77
CA MET A 12 -70.15 -45.93 -50.93
C MET A 12 -70.26 -45.18 -49.61
N ASN A 13 -70.87 -45.78 -48.58
CA ASN A 13 -70.88 -45.20 -47.23
C ASN A 13 -69.47 -45.11 -46.63
N TYR A 14 -68.63 -46.13 -46.86
CA TYR A 14 -67.22 -46.10 -46.48
C TYR A 14 -66.46 -44.97 -47.21
N TYR A 15 -66.67 -44.82 -48.52
CA TYR A 15 -66.10 -43.70 -49.30
C TYR A 15 -66.62 -42.34 -48.85
N GLN A 16 -67.91 -42.23 -48.53
CA GLN A 16 -68.53 -41.01 -48.02
C GLN A 16 -67.94 -40.62 -46.66
N GLY A 17 -67.85 -41.57 -45.72
CA GLY A 17 -67.21 -41.34 -44.42
C GLY A 17 -65.72 -40.98 -44.54
N THR A 18 -65.01 -41.63 -45.47
CA THR A 18 -63.59 -41.33 -45.76
C THR A 18 -63.42 -39.93 -46.35
N MET A 19 -64.27 -39.52 -47.31
CA MET A 19 -64.22 -38.19 -47.90
C MET A 19 -64.63 -37.10 -46.92
N GLN A 20 -65.63 -37.36 -46.08
CA GLN A 20 -66.04 -36.44 -45.02
C GLN A 20 -64.92 -36.23 -44.00
N SER A 21 -64.25 -37.31 -43.60
CA SER A 21 -63.07 -37.25 -42.71
C SER A 21 -61.93 -36.44 -43.35
N LYS A 22 -61.62 -36.67 -44.64
CA LYS A 22 -60.62 -35.90 -45.38
C LYS A 22 -61.00 -34.42 -45.56
N LEU A 23 -62.28 -34.12 -45.75
CA LEU A 23 -62.79 -32.74 -45.82
C LEU A 23 -62.66 -32.01 -44.50
N MET A 24 -63.00 -32.68 -43.39
CA MET A 24 -62.81 -32.13 -42.04
C MET A 24 -61.32 -31.89 -41.76
N ASP A 25 -60.44 -32.81 -42.14
CA ASP A 25 -58.98 -32.65 -42.02
C ASP A 25 -58.47 -31.44 -42.82
N MET A 26 -58.87 -31.31 -44.09
CA MET A 26 -58.47 -30.17 -44.93
C MET A 26 -59.03 -28.84 -44.43
N ASN A 27 -60.29 -28.81 -43.97
CA ASN A 27 -60.88 -27.62 -43.35
C ASN A 27 -60.14 -27.24 -42.07
N THR A 28 -59.73 -28.23 -41.28
CA THR A 28 -58.94 -28.03 -40.07
C THR A 28 -57.57 -27.44 -40.38
N LYS A 29 -56.89 -27.94 -41.42
CA LYS A 29 -55.60 -27.40 -41.91
C LYS A 29 -55.73 -25.97 -42.46
N ILE A 30 -56.81 -25.67 -43.16
CA ILE A 30 -57.11 -24.31 -43.64
C ILE A 30 -57.36 -23.38 -42.45
N ALA A 31 -58.11 -23.82 -41.45
CA ALA A 31 -58.43 -23.03 -40.27
C ALA A 31 -57.21 -22.82 -39.36
N SER A 32 -56.34 -23.82 -39.19
CA SER A 32 -55.13 -23.72 -38.37
C SER A 32 -53.94 -23.10 -39.08
N GLY A 33 -53.89 -23.15 -40.42
CA GLY A 33 -52.71 -22.79 -41.19
C GLY A 33 -51.56 -23.80 -41.06
N LEU A 34 -51.77 -24.97 -40.43
CA LEU A 34 -50.74 -25.96 -40.12
C LEU A 34 -51.00 -27.29 -40.84
N LYS A 35 -49.94 -27.97 -41.27
CA LYS A 35 -49.97 -29.30 -41.89
C LYS A 35 -50.44 -30.39 -40.93
N ILE A 36 -50.20 -30.23 -39.63
CA ILE A 36 -50.64 -31.14 -38.57
C ILE A 36 -51.08 -30.34 -37.34
N GLN A 37 -51.95 -30.91 -36.52
CA GLN A 37 -52.33 -30.43 -35.20
C GLN A 37 -51.89 -31.38 -34.08
N TYR A 38 -51.84 -32.67 -34.35
CA TYR A 38 -51.54 -33.71 -33.36
C TYR A 38 -50.38 -34.59 -33.81
N GLY A 39 -49.56 -35.05 -32.87
CA GLY A 39 -48.38 -35.86 -33.16
C GLY A 39 -48.66 -37.20 -33.85
N TYR A 40 -49.88 -37.74 -33.73
CA TYR A 40 -50.25 -38.98 -34.42
C TYR A 40 -50.48 -38.81 -35.94
N GLN A 41 -50.60 -37.56 -36.43
CA GLN A 41 -50.86 -37.28 -37.85
C GLN A 41 -49.58 -37.39 -38.69
N ASP A 42 -48.45 -36.90 -38.15
CA ASP A 42 -47.11 -37.07 -38.73
C ASP A 42 -46.06 -36.92 -37.61
N SER A 43 -45.51 -38.04 -37.13
CA SER A 43 -44.53 -38.03 -36.06
C SER A 43 -43.21 -37.34 -36.45
N SER A 44 -42.86 -37.31 -37.73
CA SER A 44 -41.62 -36.69 -38.20
C SER A 44 -41.71 -35.17 -38.15
N VAL A 45 -42.77 -34.62 -38.76
CA VAL A 45 -43.05 -33.17 -38.74
C VAL A 45 -43.27 -32.70 -37.30
N PHE A 46 -43.96 -33.49 -36.48
CA PHE A 46 -44.18 -33.17 -35.07
C PHE A 46 -42.88 -33.11 -34.27
N ASN A 47 -42.00 -34.11 -34.39
CA ASN A 47 -40.71 -34.12 -33.71
C ASN A 47 -39.80 -32.97 -34.15
N GLN A 48 -39.78 -32.64 -35.44
CA GLN A 48 -39.05 -31.47 -35.95
C GLN A 48 -39.61 -30.16 -35.38
N ASN A 49 -40.93 -30.00 -35.36
CA ASN A 49 -41.57 -28.84 -34.76
C ASN A 49 -41.23 -28.71 -33.26
N LEU A 50 -41.29 -29.80 -32.49
CA LEU A 50 -40.91 -29.79 -31.07
C LEU A 50 -39.46 -29.34 -30.87
N LYS A 51 -38.53 -29.83 -31.72
CA LYS A 51 -37.13 -29.41 -31.68
C LYS A 51 -36.98 -27.92 -31.96
N LEU A 52 -37.63 -27.41 -33.01
CA LEU A 52 -37.57 -25.99 -33.38
C LEU A 52 -38.23 -25.08 -32.34
N GLU A 53 -39.35 -25.51 -31.73
CA GLU A 53 -39.97 -24.81 -30.61
C GLU A 53 -39.04 -24.75 -29.40
N TYR A 54 -38.39 -25.86 -29.06
CA TYR A 54 -37.42 -25.89 -27.98
C TYR A 54 -36.23 -24.96 -28.26
N GLU A 55 -35.68 -24.97 -29.48
CA GLU A 55 -34.61 -24.04 -29.89
C GLU A 55 -35.07 -22.58 -29.82
N LYS A 56 -36.31 -22.28 -30.24
CA LYS A 56 -36.89 -20.94 -30.14
C LYS A 56 -37.01 -20.48 -28.68
N ILE A 57 -37.58 -21.31 -27.80
CA ILE A 57 -37.74 -20.98 -26.37
C ILE A 57 -36.38 -20.67 -25.73
N ASN A 58 -35.35 -21.47 -26.05
CA ASN A 58 -34.00 -21.22 -25.55
C ASN A 58 -33.42 -19.89 -26.08
N LEU A 59 -33.68 -19.56 -27.35
CA LEU A 59 -33.25 -18.28 -27.94
C LEU A 59 -33.99 -17.09 -27.30
N ASP A 60 -35.31 -17.19 -27.10
CA ASP A 60 -36.10 -16.15 -26.41
C ASP A 60 -35.58 -15.93 -24.99
N GLN A 61 -35.37 -17.00 -24.21
CA GLN A 61 -34.79 -16.89 -22.86
C GLN A 61 -33.38 -16.27 -22.90
N GLY A 62 -32.55 -16.65 -23.86
CA GLY A 62 -31.21 -16.07 -24.04
C GLY A 62 -31.26 -14.58 -24.40
N ILE A 63 -32.23 -14.14 -25.20
CA ILE A 63 -32.46 -12.73 -25.52
C ILE A 63 -32.89 -11.96 -24.26
N ASP A 64 -33.85 -12.49 -23.50
CA ASP A 64 -34.35 -11.83 -22.29
C ASP A 64 -33.24 -11.65 -21.24
N VAL A 65 -32.51 -12.72 -20.93
CA VAL A 65 -31.36 -12.66 -20.01
C VAL A 65 -30.27 -11.70 -20.51
N SER A 66 -30.03 -11.67 -21.82
CA SER A 66 -29.06 -10.73 -22.41
C SER A 66 -29.54 -9.28 -22.32
N ASN A 67 -30.84 -9.01 -22.48
CA ASN A 67 -31.42 -7.67 -22.35
C ASN A 67 -31.35 -7.16 -20.91
N ASP A 68 -31.60 -8.03 -19.93
CA ASP A 68 -31.46 -7.69 -18.51
C ASP A 68 -30.01 -7.34 -18.17
N ALA A 69 -29.06 -8.19 -18.59
CA ALA A 69 -27.63 -7.97 -18.41
C ALA A 69 -27.14 -6.71 -19.16
N TYR A 70 -27.61 -6.48 -20.39
CA TYR A 70 -27.33 -5.26 -21.15
C TYR A 70 -27.83 -4.02 -20.41
N THR A 71 -29.05 -4.05 -19.88
CA THR A 71 -29.62 -2.95 -19.08
C THR A 71 -28.80 -2.70 -17.83
N ALA A 72 -28.33 -3.76 -17.16
CA ALA A 72 -27.40 -3.63 -16.03
C ALA A 72 -26.11 -2.91 -16.44
N THR A 73 -25.48 -3.29 -17.57
CA THR A 73 -24.26 -2.59 -18.05
C THR A 73 -24.53 -1.11 -18.37
N LEU A 74 -25.70 -0.75 -18.89
CA LEU A 74 -26.07 0.64 -19.15
C LEU A 74 -26.29 1.46 -17.88
N ASN A 75 -26.77 0.85 -16.81
CA ASN A 75 -26.89 1.51 -15.51
C ASN A 75 -25.51 1.72 -14.88
N THR A 76 -24.63 0.72 -14.96
CA THR A 76 -23.22 0.85 -14.55
C THR A 76 -22.50 1.93 -15.35
N ASP A 77 -22.72 2.01 -16.66
CA ASP A 77 -22.12 3.02 -17.55
C ASP A 77 -22.49 4.45 -17.12
N LYS A 78 -23.76 4.68 -16.78
CA LYS A 78 -24.22 5.98 -16.26
C LYS A 78 -23.55 6.35 -14.95
N ALA A 79 -23.46 5.40 -14.01
CA ALA A 79 -22.82 5.62 -12.72
C ALA A 79 -21.31 5.91 -12.88
N LEU A 80 -20.62 5.16 -13.74
CA LEU A 80 -19.20 5.39 -14.03
C LEU A 80 -18.97 6.74 -14.75
N SER A 81 -19.87 7.15 -15.65
CA SER A 81 -19.78 8.46 -16.31
C SER A 81 -19.96 9.62 -15.31
N GLU A 82 -20.87 9.50 -14.36
CA GLU A 82 -21.03 10.47 -13.26
C GLU A 82 -19.80 10.50 -12.36
N LEU A 83 -19.21 9.33 -12.09
CA LEU A 83 -17.97 9.21 -11.31
C LEU A 83 -16.80 9.91 -12.02
N SER A 84 -16.62 9.67 -13.33
CA SER A 84 -15.60 10.33 -14.16
C SER A 84 -15.76 11.86 -14.17
N GLN A 85 -16.98 12.36 -14.33
CA GLN A 85 -17.26 13.81 -14.25
C GLN A 85 -16.93 14.39 -12.87
N THR A 86 -17.24 13.65 -11.80
CA THR A 86 -16.90 14.06 -10.43
C THR A 86 -15.38 14.05 -10.20
N ALA A 87 -14.67 13.09 -10.79
CA ALA A 87 -13.21 13.04 -10.76
C ALA A 87 -12.58 14.21 -11.53
N GLU A 88 -13.11 14.57 -12.70
CA GLU A 88 -12.66 15.76 -13.45
C GLU A 88 -12.83 17.04 -12.63
N GLN A 89 -13.97 17.19 -11.93
CA GLN A 89 -14.20 18.32 -11.02
C GLN A 89 -13.21 18.33 -9.86
N PHE A 90 -12.91 17.17 -9.28
CA PHE A 90 -11.92 17.03 -8.22
C PHE A 90 -10.54 17.45 -8.70
N ASN A 91 -10.10 16.95 -9.86
CA ASN A 91 -8.81 17.29 -10.46
C ASN A 91 -8.72 18.80 -10.75
N THR A 92 -9.79 19.41 -11.27
CA THR A 92 -9.84 20.86 -11.53
C THR A 92 -9.64 21.67 -10.24
N LYS A 93 -10.33 21.30 -9.15
CA LYS A 93 -10.16 21.93 -7.84
C LYS A 93 -8.79 21.68 -7.22
N LEU A 94 -8.22 20.49 -7.42
CA LEU A 94 -6.88 20.15 -6.95
C LEU A 94 -5.81 20.99 -7.66
N ILE A 95 -5.92 21.14 -8.99
CA ILE A 95 -5.05 22.02 -9.78
C ILE A 95 -5.22 23.48 -9.35
N GLN A 96 -6.45 23.92 -9.03
CA GLN A 96 -6.70 25.24 -8.45
C GLN A 96 -5.93 25.40 -7.12
N ALA A 97 -6.02 24.42 -6.22
CA ALA A 97 -5.32 24.41 -4.94
C ALA A 97 -3.79 24.50 -5.08
N ALA A 98 -3.25 24.01 -6.20
CA ALA A 98 -1.83 23.99 -6.48
C ALA A 98 -1.28 25.30 -7.06
N ASN A 99 -2.08 26.04 -7.84
CA ASN A 99 -1.60 27.17 -8.64
C ASN A 99 -1.66 28.52 -7.91
N ASP A 100 -2.61 28.71 -7.00
CA ASP A 100 -2.84 29.99 -6.34
C ASP A 100 -2.20 30.06 -4.94
N ILE A 101 -1.73 31.24 -4.54
CA ILE A 101 -1.34 31.49 -3.16
C ILE A 101 -2.61 31.52 -2.30
N HIS A 102 -2.88 30.43 -1.59
CA HIS A 102 -4.05 30.31 -0.73
C HIS A 102 -3.72 30.62 0.74
N SER A 103 -4.58 31.40 1.38
CA SER A 103 -4.59 31.53 2.84
C SER A 103 -5.06 30.21 3.50
N PRO A 104 -4.75 29.97 4.80
CA PRO A 104 -5.24 28.78 5.50
C PRO A 104 -6.76 28.59 5.42
N THR A 105 -7.54 29.69 5.52
CA THR A 105 -9.00 29.64 5.39
C THR A 105 -9.44 29.27 3.98
N SER A 106 -8.73 29.75 2.94
CA SER A 106 -9.01 29.39 1.55
C SER A 106 -8.70 27.92 1.29
N ARG A 107 -7.60 27.40 1.83
CA ARG A 107 -7.25 25.98 1.69
C ARG A 107 -8.23 25.07 2.40
N GLU A 108 -8.66 25.43 3.61
CA GLU A 108 -9.69 24.68 4.33
C GLU A 108 -11.03 24.67 3.57
N ALA A 109 -11.41 25.78 2.93
CA ALA A 109 -12.60 25.81 2.08
C ALA A 109 -12.47 24.88 0.86
N ILE A 110 -11.31 24.88 0.18
CA ILE A 110 -11.05 23.99 -0.96
C ILE A 110 -11.02 22.52 -0.50
N ALA A 111 -10.36 22.22 0.62
CA ALA A 111 -10.33 20.88 1.19
C ALA A 111 -11.74 20.36 1.49
N ARG A 112 -12.62 21.19 2.07
CA ARG A 112 -14.04 20.83 2.28
C ARG A 112 -14.79 20.58 0.97
N ASP A 113 -14.53 21.37 -0.07
CA ASP A 113 -15.13 21.12 -1.39
C ASP A 113 -14.65 19.78 -1.96
N LEU A 114 -13.36 19.46 -1.84
CA LEU A 114 -12.79 18.18 -2.26
C LEU A 114 -13.36 17.01 -1.45
N GLU A 115 -13.56 17.17 -0.13
CA GLU A 115 -14.26 16.19 0.72
C GLU A 115 -15.70 15.96 0.24
N LYS A 116 -16.42 17.01 -0.16
CA LYS A 116 -17.78 16.85 -0.72
C LYS A 116 -17.79 16.12 -2.06
N LEU A 117 -16.78 16.33 -2.89
CA LEU A 117 -16.62 15.54 -4.11
C LEU A 117 -16.31 14.07 -3.80
N LYS A 118 -15.43 13.79 -2.83
CA LYS A 118 -15.17 12.42 -2.35
C LYS A 118 -16.44 11.76 -1.81
N GLU A 119 -17.19 12.45 -0.95
CA GLU A 119 -18.50 11.97 -0.45
C GLU A 119 -19.46 11.67 -1.60
N HIS A 120 -19.48 12.50 -2.64
CA HIS A 120 -20.29 12.27 -3.83
C HIS A 120 -19.85 11.03 -4.61
N MET A 121 -18.54 10.81 -4.79
CA MET A 121 -17.97 9.60 -5.40
C MET A 121 -18.38 8.34 -4.62
N ILE A 122 -18.33 8.37 -3.28
CA ILE A 122 -18.79 7.26 -2.42
C ILE A 122 -20.30 7.02 -2.58
N ASN A 123 -21.09 8.07 -2.76
CA ASN A 123 -22.53 7.93 -3.03
C ASN A 123 -22.78 7.27 -4.38
N ILE A 124 -22.03 7.64 -5.42
CA ILE A 124 -22.10 7.01 -6.74
C ILE A 124 -21.68 5.53 -6.65
N ALA A 125 -20.61 5.22 -5.90
CA ALA A 125 -20.14 3.86 -5.63
C ALA A 125 -21.18 3.01 -4.87
N ASN A 126 -22.13 3.65 -4.19
CA ASN A 126 -23.26 3.02 -3.50
C ASN A 126 -24.57 3.07 -4.30
N THR A 127 -24.52 3.30 -5.62
CA THR A 127 -25.72 3.34 -6.46
C THR A 127 -26.43 1.99 -6.47
N ALA A 128 -27.76 2.02 -6.31
CA ALA A 128 -28.62 0.84 -6.34
C ALA A 128 -29.75 0.98 -7.36
N ILE A 129 -30.01 -0.09 -8.12
CA ILE A 129 -31.13 -0.20 -9.07
C ILE A 129 -32.01 -1.37 -8.64
N GLY A 130 -33.31 -1.13 -8.45
CA GLY A 130 -34.23 -2.20 -8.03
C GLY A 130 -33.90 -2.82 -6.65
N GLY A 131 -33.16 -2.11 -5.80
CA GLY A 131 -32.67 -2.63 -4.51
C GLY A 131 -31.44 -3.53 -4.63
N GLU A 132 -30.70 -3.44 -5.74
CA GLU A 132 -29.43 -4.13 -5.97
C GLU A 132 -28.32 -3.14 -6.25
N PHE A 133 -27.24 -3.22 -5.49
CA PHE A 133 -26.09 -2.35 -5.61
C PHE A 133 -25.22 -2.78 -6.80
N LEU A 134 -24.85 -1.81 -7.65
CA LEU A 134 -24.14 -2.08 -8.90
C LEU A 134 -22.71 -2.60 -8.69
N PHE A 135 -22.03 -2.09 -7.66
CA PHE A 135 -20.60 -2.34 -7.41
C PHE A 135 -20.35 -3.31 -6.24
N ALA A 136 -21.35 -4.08 -5.79
CA ALA A 136 -21.19 -4.98 -4.63
C ALA A 136 -20.58 -6.36 -4.98
N GLY A 137 -20.31 -6.63 -6.26
CA GLY A 137 -20.06 -7.99 -6.76
C GLY A 137 -21.32 -8.85 -6.67
N SER A 138 -21.21 -10.09 -6.19
CA SER A 138 -22.38 -10.95 -5.98
C SER A 138 -23.19 -10.62 -4.72
N ASN A 139 -22.63 -9.82 -3.81
CA ASN A 139 -23.27 -9.36 -2.58
C ASN A 139 -24.24 -8.16 -2.81
N VAL A 140 -25.06 -8.22 -3.86
CA VAL A 140 -25.89 -7.09 -4.36
C VAL A 140 -26.87 -6.47 -3.35
N LYS A 141 -27.12 -7.10 -2.19
CA LYS A 141 -28.00 -6.56 -1.13
C LYS A 141 -27.24 -5.85 -0.01
N ILE A 142 -25.91 -5.91 -0.02
CA ILE A 142 -25.04 -5.25 0.96
C ILE A 142 -24.56 -3.93 0.36
N ARG A 143 -24.66 -2.85 1.14
CA ARG A 143 -24.11 -1.56 0.75
C ARG A 143 -22.59 -1.69 0.51
N PRO A 144 -22.07 -1.38 -0.69
CA PRO A 144 -20.67 -1.63 -1.02
C PRO A 144 -19.66 -0.85 -0.19
N PHE A 145 -19.92 0.43 0.08
CA PHE A 145 -18.96 1.33 0.71
C PHE A 145 -19.54 2.01 1.95
N GLU A 146 -18.77 1.95 3.03
CA GLU A 146 -18.96 2.78 4.22
C GLU A 146 -18.46 4.23 3.97
N PRO A 147 -18.84 5.20 4.81
CA PRO A 147 -18.43 6.60 4.63
C PRO A 147 -16.93 6.87 4.66
N ASP A 148 -16.16 5.96 5.26
CA ASP A 148 -14.69 5.99 5.35
C ASP A 148 -14.00 5.38 4.10
N GLY A 149 -14.77 4.89 3.11
CA GLY A 149 -14.23 4.21 1.94
C GLY A 149 -13.98 2.71 2.13
N THR A 150 -14.31 2.14 3.30
CA THR A 150 -14.18 0.70 3.52
C THR A 150 -15.15 -0.09 2.65
N TYR A 151 -14.62 -1.01 1.85
CA TYR A 151 -15.42 -1.88 0.98
C TYR A 151 -15.96 -3.11 1.73
N LYS A 152 -17.27 -3.36 1.58
CA LYS A 152 -18.03 -4.48 2.16
C LYS A 152 -18.60 -5.44 1.11
N GLY A 153 -18.40 -5.16 -0.17
CA GLY A 153 -18.75 -6.07 -1.25
C GLY A 153 -17.75 -7.22 -1.41
N ASN A 154 -17.87 -7.98 -2.50
CA ASN A 154 -16.89 -8.98 -2.89
C ASN A 154 -16.37 -8.73 -4.31
N ASN A 155 -15.38 -9.48 -4.74
CA ASN A 155 -14.80 -9.38 -6.08
C ASN A 155 -15.37 -10.44 -7.05
N GLU A 156 -16.62 -10.88 -6.85
CA GLU A 156 -17.24 -11.89 -7.71
C GLU A 156 -17.90 -11.26 -8.93
N ARG A 157 -17.63 -11.86 -10.10
CA ARG A 157 -18.23 -11.46 -11.36
C ARG A 157 -19.61 -12.10 -11.52
N LEU A 158 -20.57 -11.29 -11.95
CA LEU A 158 -21.90 -11.72 -12.32
C LEU A 158 -21.94 -11.99 -13.81
N GLU A 159 -22.34 -13.21 -14.16
CA GLU A 159 -22.36 -13.69 -15.54
C GLU A 159 -23.77 -14.03 -15.99
N ALA A 160 -24.07 -13.71 -17.24
CA ALA A 160 -25.32 -14.05 -17.89
C ALA A 160 -25.09 -15.22 -18.86
N LEU A 161 -25.91 -16.27 -18.73
CA LEU A 161 -25.92 -17.40 -19.65
C LEU A 161 -26.75 -17.03 -20.89
N VAL A 162 -26.07 -16.69 -21.98
CA VAL A 162 -26.73 -16.15 -23.18
C VAL A 162 -26.97 -17.18 -24.28
N SER A 163 -26.34 -18.35 -24.17
CA SER A 163 -26.47 -19.51 -25.04
C SER A 163 -25.83 -20.73 -24.36
N ASN A 164 -26.05 -21.94 -24.89
CA ASN A 164 -25.44 -23.17 -24.36
C ASN A 164 -23.94 -23.00 -24.10
N ASN A 165 -23.57 -23.06 -22.81
CA ASN A 165 -22.20 -22.96 -22.30
C ASN A 165 -21.43 -21.68 -22.68
N ASN A 166 -22.14 -20.56 -22.88
CA ASN A 166 -21.54 -19.25 -23.12
C ASN A 166 -21.99 -18.25 -22.05
N PHE A 167 -21.09 -17.97 -21.11
CA PHE A 167 -21.28 -17.00 -20.03
C PHE A 167 -20.58 -15.69 -20.38
N ILE A 168 -21.24 -14.57 -20.16
CA ILE A 168 -20.67 -13.23 -20.39
C ILE A 168 -20.83 -12.42 -19.11
N PRO A 169 -19.74 -11.82 -18.58
CA PRO A 169 -19.81 -10.94 -17.42
C PRO A 169 -20.53 -9.63 -17.75
N TYR A 170 -21.29 -9.09 -16.79
CA TYR A 170 -22.06 -7.85 -16.97
C TYR A 170 -21.90 -6.82 -15.84
N ASN A 171 -21.09 -7.09 -14.82
CA ASN A 171 -20.80 -6.16 -13.73
C ASN A 171 -19.33 -5.73 -13.70
N ILE A 172 -19.09 -4.58 -13.08
CA ILE A 172 -17.78 -4.14 -12.58
C ILE A 172 -17.89 -4.14 -11.05
N THR A 173 -16.96 -4.78 -10.35
CA THR A 173 -17.01 -4.81 -8.88
C THR A 173 -16.41 -3.53 -8.29
N GLY A 174 -16.78 -3.19 -7.06
CA GLY A 174 -16.15 -2.08 -6.34
C GLY A 174 -14.69 -2.36 -6.02
N GLU A 175 -14.31 -3.63 -5.88
CA GLU A 175 -12.92 -4.04 -5.74
C GLU A 175 -12.13 -3.73 -7.02
N GLU A 176 -12.63 -4.13 -8.20
CA GLU A 176 -11.98 -3.84 -9.48
C GLU A 176 -11.88 -2.33 -9.76
N LEU A 177 -12.87 -1.55 -9.33
CA LEU A 177 -12.96 -0.11 -9.61
C LEU A 177 -12.12 0.77 -8.66
N PHE A 178 -12.03 0.42 -7.37
CA PHE A 178 -11.39 1.28 -6.36
C PHE A 178 -10.15 0.68 -5.72
N PHE A 179 -9.93 -0.63 -5.89
CA PHE A 179 -8.77 -1.38 -5.39
C PHE A 179 -8.13 -2.24 -6.50
N GLY A 180 -8.39 -1.88 -7.76
CA GLY A 180 -7.88 -2.56 -8.93
C GLY A 180 -6.38 -2.39 -9.10
N ARG A 181 -5.86 -2.98 -10.19
CA ARG A 181 -4.44 -2.90 -10.52
C ARG A 181 -4.24 -2.54 -11.98
N ASP A 182 -3.43 -1.52 -12.22
CA ASP A 182 -3.07 -1.04 -13.55
C ASP A 182 -1.62 -1.39 -13.89
N SER A 183 -1.46 -2.42 -14.71
CA SER A 183 -0.13 -3.00 -15.03
C SER A 183 0.72 -2.15 -15.97
N ASP A 184 0.15 -1.11 -16.57
CA ASP A 184 0.83 -0.10 -17.39
C ASP A 184 1.41 1.05 -16.54
N TYR A 185 0.99 1.18 -15.28
CA TYR A 185 1.57 2.11 -14.32
C TYR A 185 2.79 1.52 -13.62
N HIS A 186 3.55 2.40 -12.98
CA HIS A 186 4.85 2.11 -12.41
C HIS A 186 4.94 2.73 -11.03
N LYS A 187 5.65 2.07 -10.11
CA LYS A 187 5.96 2.69 -8.82
C LYS A 187 6.98 3.81 -8.98
N SER A 188 6.67 4.97 -8.43
CA SER A 188 7.57 6.12 -8.30
C SER A 188 7.65 6.56 -6.84
N ILE A 189 8.85 6.94 -6.42
CA ILE A 189 9.13 7.37 -5.05
C ILE A 189 9.97 8.66 -5.05
N THR A 190 9.86 9.44 -3.98
CA THR A 190 10.63 10.67 -3.78
C THR A 190 11.16 10.81 -2.36
N THR A 191 12.34 11.39 -2.22
CA THR A 191 12.83 11.88 -0.94
C THR A 191 12.02 13.08 -0.46
N ASN A 192 12.04 13.38 0.84
CA ASN A 192 11.24 14.44 1.44
C ASN A 192 12.07 15.43 2.26
N ILE A 193 13.30 15.67 1.83
CA ILE A 193 14.14 16.78 2.29
C ILE A 193 14.59 17.54 1.05
N ARG A 194 14.14 18.80 0.92
CA ARG A 194 14.55 19.68 -0.17
C ARG A 194 16.04 20.00 -0.05
N LYS A 195 16.72 20.10 -1.19
CA LYS A 195 18.16 20.33 -1.22
C LYS A 195 18.48 21.64 -1.92
N PHE A 196 19.11 22.54 -1.17
CA PHE A 196 19.65 23.79 -1.68
C PHE A 196 21.10 23.64 -2.08
N ASN A 197 21.53 24.44 -3.05
CA ASN A 197 22.92 24.65 -3.40
C ASN A 197 23.62 25.38 -2.24
N GLN A 198 24.41 24.64 -1.47
CA GLN A 198 25.06 25.10 -0.25
C GLN A 198 26.05 26.24 -0.51
N THR A 199 26.73 26.25 -1.66
CA THR A 199 27.65 27.33 -2.03
C THR A 199 26.92 28.67 -2.21
N LYS A 200 25.71 28.66 -2.78
CA LYS A 200 24.89 29.87 -2.98
C LYS A 200 24.16 30.29 -1.71
N LEU A 201 23.70 29.32 -0.92
CA LEU A 201 23.03 29.56 0.36
C LEU A 201 24.02 30.09 1.41
N ASN A 202 25.27 29.64 1.38
CA ASN A 202 26.31 29.99 2.34
C ASN A 202 27.52 30.64 1.65
N ASN A 203 27.26 31.58 0.73
CA ASN A 203 28.26 32.26 -0.10
C ASN A 203 29.40 32.92 0.70
N ASN A 204 29.10 33.44 1.89
CA ASN A 204 30.09 34.07 2.78
C ASN A 204 31.20 33.11 3.23
N ILE A 205 30.89 31.81 3.31
CA ILE A 205 31.83 30.76 3.69
C ILE A 205 32.39 30.06 2.46
N MET A 206 31.48 29.55 1.62
CA MET A 206 31.82 28.58 0.57
C MET A 206 32.22 29.20 -0.77
N ASP A 207 31.79 30.42 -1.07
CA ASP A 207 32.16 31.12 -2.30
C ASP A 207 33.37 32.03 -2.01
N ARG A 208 34.36 32.03 -2.91
CA ARG A 208 35.56 32.87 -2.79
C ARG A 208 35.34 34.25 -3.41
N ILE A 209 34.48 34.37 -4.41
CA ILE A 209 34.30 35.55 -5.24
C ILE A 209 33.11 36.36 -4.74
N LYS A 210 31.98 35.70 -4.44
CA LYS A 210 30.72 36.34 -4.06
C LYS A 210 30.53 36.47 -2.54
N ARG A 211 31.62 36.68 -1.81
CA ARG A 211 31.55 36.95 -0.36
C ARG A 211 30.92 38.31 -0.12
N GLY A 212 29.96 38.38 0.79
CA GLY A 212 29.21 39.59 1.12
C GLY A 212 27.98 39.85 0.24
N ASP A 213 27.77 39.07 -0.83
CA ASP A 213 26.50 39.09 -1.56
C ASP A 213 25.37 38.53 -0.66
N ILE A 214 24.12 38.84 -1.01
CA ILE A 214 22.96 38.29 -0.29
C ILE A 214 22.87 36.78 -0.61
N PRO A 215 22.77 35.90 0.41
CA PRO A 215 22.51 34.47 0.22
C PRO A 215 21.33 34.19 -0.71
N GLU A 216 21.46 33.20 -1.60
CA GLU A 216 20.42 32.82 -2.54
C GLU A 216 19.87 31.41 -2.22
N GLU A 217 18.56 31.30 -1.99
CA GLU A 217 17.86 30.00 -1.88
C GLU A 217 17.63 29.39 -3.27
N VAL A 218 18.64 28.67 -3.77
CA VAL A 218 18.58 28.00 -5.06
C VAL A 218 18.60 26.49 -4.86
N TYR A 219 17.59 25.79 -5.36
CA TYR A 219 17.55 24.33 -5.32
C TYR A 219 18.69 23.71 -6.13
N ILE A 220 19.21 22.59 -5.63
CA ILE A 220 20.31 21.84 -6.25
C ILE A 220 19.86 21.24 -7.58
N LYS A 221 20.77 21.23 -8.56
CA LYS A 221 20.55 20.60 -9.87
C LYS A 221 21.53 19.46 -10.09
N ALA A 222 21.17 18.52 -10.96
CA ALA A 222 22.04 17.39 -11.30
C ALA A 222 23.41 17.83 -11.89
N THR A 223 23.46 19.03 -12.49
CA THR A 223 24.70 19.61 -13.04
C THR A 223 25.62 20.25 -12.01
N ASP A 224 25.11 20.52 -10.80
CA ASP A 224 25.88 21.13 -9.72
C ASP A 224 26.90 20.13 -9.14
N THR A 225 27.90 20.64 -8.41
CA THR A 225 28.93 19.79 -7.83
C THR A 225 28.41 19.06 -6.60
N LEU A 226 29.04 17.94 -6.24
CA LEU A 226 28.69 17.24 -5.00
C LEU A 226 28.94 18.11 -3.76
N ARG A 227 29.98 18.96 -3.81
CA ARG A 227 30.25 19.98 -2.78
C ARG A 227 29.09 20.95 -2.61
N ASP A 228 28.41 21.33 -3.70
CA ASP A 228 27.22 22.18 -3.64
C ASP A 228 26.01 21.48 -2.99
N LEU A 229 25.94 20.14 -3.02
CA LEU A 229 24.88 19.37 -2.38
C LEU A 229 25.13 19.16 -0.88
N ILE A 230 26.36 18.77 -0.54
CA ILE A 230 26.74 18.32 0.81
C ILE A 230 27.14 19.48 1.72
N GLY A 231 27.76 20.53 1.16
CA GLY A 231 28.24 21.67 1.94
C GLY A 231 29.68 21.53 2.44
N ASP A 232 30.22 22.65 2.93
CA ASP A 232 31.58 22.75 3.43
C ASP A 232 31.76 23.93 4.40
N ASN A 233 32.82 23.92 5.19
CA ASN A 233 33.11 24.95 6.20
C ASN A 233 34.07 26.06 5.74
N ASP A 234 34.55 26.01 4.50
CA ASP A 234 35.38 27.07 3.92
C ASP A 234 35.16 27.22 2.40
N SER A 235 35.99 28.02 1.73
CA SER A 235 35.94 28.25 0.27
C SER A 235 37.01 27.52 -0.53
N ASP A 236 37.90 26.78 0.13
CA ASP A 236 38.95 26.03 -0.55
C ASP A 236 38.37 24.72 -1.08
N THR A 237 38.00 24.73 -2.35
CA THR A 237 37.39 23.55 -2.98
C THR A 237 38.32 22.33 -3.01
N SER A 238 39.60 22.46 -2.69
CA SER A 238 40.59 21.39 -2.87
C SER A 238 40.94 20.60 -1.60
N ASN A 239 40.45 21.03 -0.43
CA ASN A 239 40.81 20.43 0.86
C ASN A 239 39.72 19.49 1.41
N ASN A 240 38.61 19.31 0.69
CA ASN A 240 37.55 18.41 1.10
C ASN A 240 37.94 16.94 0.89
N GLY A 241 37.68 16.14 1.93
CA GLY A 241 37.87 14.70 1.89
C GLY A 241 36.80 13.98 1.07
N LYS A 242 36.68 12.68 1.36
CA LYS A 242 35.63 11.84 0.80
C LYS A 242 34.33 12.00 1.59
N GLU A 243 33.21 11.91 0.88
CA GLU A 243 31.90 11.69 1.47
C GLU A 243 31.49 10.22 1.25
N TYR A 244 31.03 9.56 2.29
CA TYR A 244 30.60 8.17 2.30
C TYR A 244 29.08 8.09 2.30
N PHE A 245 28.52 7.34 1.36
CA PHE A 245 27.08 7.17 1.19
C PHE A 245 26.66 5.77 1.64
N TYR A 246 25.56 5.72 2.39
CA TYR A 246 24.96 4.50 2.91
C TYR A 246 23.55 4.37 2.38
N LEU A 247 23.38 3.46 1.42
CA LEU A 247 22.16 3.27 0.66
C LEU A 247 21.47 1.98 1.09
N ARG A 248 20.16 2.03 1.29
CA ARG A 248 19.29 0.84 1.47
C ARG A 248 18.07 0.97 0.57
N GLY A 249 17.50 -0.16 0.17
CA GLY A 249 16.26 -0.14 -0.60
C GLY A 249 15.83 -1.50 -1.10
N ILE A 250 14.79 -1.49 -1.93
CA ILE A 250 14.22 -2.66 -2.61
C ILE A 250 14.32 -2.43 -4.11
N ARG A 251 14.90 -3.40 -4.82
CA ARG A 251 15.05 -3.37 -6.29
C ARG A 251 13.72 -3.66 -6.99
N PRO A 252 13.58 -3.32 -8.28
CA PRO A 252 12.42 -3.70 -9.09
C PRO A 252 12.11 -5.19 -9.16
N ASP A 253 13.07 -6.06 -8.81
CA ASP A 253 12.91 -7.52 -8.74
C ASP A 253 12.45 -8.03 -7.36
N GLY A 254 12.18 -7.13 -6.41
CA GLY A 254 11.71 -7.45 -5.06
C GLY A 254 12.80 -7.75 -4.05
N THR A 255 14.07 -7.86 -4.47
CA THR A 255 15.16 -8.12 -3.51
C THR A 255 15.56 -6.83 -2.79
N SER A 256 15.69 -6.91 -1.46
CA SER A 256 16.26 -5.82 -0.69
C SER A 256 17.78 -5.80 -0.85
N PHE A 257 18.39 -4.64 -0.63
CA PHE A 257 19.84 -4.48 -0.68
C PHE A 257 20.31 -3.33 0.20
N LYS A 258 21.59 -3.41 0.59
CA LYS A 258 22.33 -2.29 1.16
C LYS A 258 23.65 -2.11 0.40
N SER A 259 24.12 -0.88 0.30
CA SER A 259 25.34 -0.53 -0.42
C SER A 259 26.05 0.64 0.26
N LYS A 260 27.39 0.62 0.17
CA LYS A 260 28.28 1.67 0.66
C LYS A 260 29.23 2.07 -0.45
N PHE A 261 29.34 3.36 -0.71
CA PHE A 261 30.25 3.90 -1.71
C PHE A 261 30.69 5.31 -1.34
N GLU A 262 31.81 5.75 -1.89
CA GLU A 262 32.37 7.08 -1.60
C GLU A 262 32.53 7.94 -2.86
N PHE A 263 32.61 9.25 -2.64
CA PHE A 263 33.00 10.22 -3.66
C PHE A 263 33.98 11.25 -3.09
N ASP A 264 34.91 11.69 -3.91
CA ASP A 264 35.73 12.85 -3.59
C ASP A 264 34.86 14.11 -3.71
N VAL A 265 34.73 14.87 -2.62
CA VAL A 265 34.00 16.15 -2.63
C VAL A 265 34.90 17.27 -3.14
N GLY A 266 36.20 17.18 -2.84
CA GLY A 266 37.19 18.18 -3.18
C GLY A 266 37.62 18.11 -4.64
N TYR A 267 37.86 19.28 -5.24
CA TYR A 267 38.37 19.44 -6.59
C TYR A 267 39.28 20.65 -6.75
N LYS A 268 40.26 20.52 -7.63
CA LYS A 268 41.14 21.63 -8.07
C LYS A 268 40.59 22.35 -9.30
N ASN A 269 39.82 21.65 -10.12
CA ASN A 269 39.20 22.19 -11.33
C ASN A 269 37.73 21.76 -11.37
N ALA A 270 36.82 22.73 -11.40
CA ALA A 270 35.38 22.51 -11.40
C ALA A 270 34.89 21.63 -12.57
N THR A 271 35.60 21.59 -13.70
CA THR A 271 35.21 20.72 -14.83
C THR A 271 35.35 19.23 -14.51
N ASN A 272 36.22 18.87 -13.57
CA ASN A 272 36.50 17.50 -13.15
C ASN A 272 35.91 17.17 -11.78
N ALA A 273 35.17 18.11 -11.19
CA ALA A 273 34.49 17.89 -9.91
C ALA A 273 33.43 16.81 -10.07
N THR A 274 33.29 15.96 -9.06
CA THR A 274 32.16 15.05 -8.96
C THR A 274 30.87 15.87 -8.90
N LYS A 275 29.90 15.48 -9.70
CA LYS A 275 28.61 16.15 -9.82
C LYS A 275 27.52 15.36 -9.11
N VAL A 276 26.40 16.03 -8.83
CA VAL A 276 25.22 15.35 -8.33
C VAL A 276 24.73 14.29 -9.31
N GLN A 277 24.87 14.49 -10.63
CA GLN A 277 24.59 13.46 -11.63
C GLN A 277 25.40 12.17 -11.40
N ASP A 278 26.65 12.25 -10.96
CA ASP A 278 27.46 11.05 -10.71
C ASP A 278 26.89 10.23 -9.53
N LEU A 279 26.35 10.90 -8.52
CA LEU A 279 25.61 10.27 -7.42
C LEU A 279 24.33 9.61 -7.92
N LEU A 280 23.51 10.30 -8.73
CA LEU A 280 22.27 9.75 -9.30
C LEU A 280 22.55 8.52 -10.18
N ASP A 281 23.60 8.59 -11.01
CA ASP A 281 24.04 7.47 -11.85
C ASP A 281 24.54 6.31 -11.01
N ARG A 282 25.22 6.59 -9.89
CA ARG A 282 25.66 5.54 -8.95
C ARG A 282 24.47 4.88 -8.28
N ILE A 283 23.51 5.64 -7.77
CA ILE A 283 22.25 5.12 -7.22
C ILE A 283 21.58 4.22 -8.27
N GLY A 284 21.40 4.70 -9.50
CA GLY A 284 20.82 3.89 -10.58
C GLY A 284 21.55 2.56 -10.81
N LYS A 285 22.88 2.54 -10.78
CA LYS A 285 23.67 1.30 -10.87
C LYS A 285 23.42 0.37 -9.69
N GLU A 286 23.35 0.93 -8.48
CA GLU A 286 23.02 0.18 -7.28
C GLU A 286 21.62 -0.43 -7.34
N TYR A 287 20.67 0.10 -8.12
CA TYR A 287 19.37 -0.53 -8.40
C TYR A 287 19.39 -1.55 -9.54
N GLY A 288 20.48 -1.60 -10.34
CA GLY A 288 20.66 -2.55 -11.44
C GLY A 288 20.78 -1.92 -12.83
N ASN A 289 20.86 -0.59 -12.94
CA ASN A 289 21.13 0.05 -14.23
C ASN A 289 22.51 -0.35 -14.75
N THR A 290 22.57 -0.59 -16.06
CA THR A 290 23.80 -0.89 -16.80
C THR A 290 23.96 0.11 -17.95
N SER A 291 25.08 0.06 -18.66
CA SER A 291 25.28 0.90 -19.84
C SER A 291 24.32 0.59 -21.01
N LYS A 292 23.64 -0.56 -20.97
CA LYS A 292 22.72 -1.01 -22.04
C LYS A 292 21.26 -1.04 -21.62
N ASN A 293 20.97 -1.20 -20.34
CA ASN A 293 19.62 -1.39 -19.83
C ASN A 293 19.39 -0.55 -18.57
N LYS A 294 18.28 0.19 -18.54
CA LYS A 294 17.80 0.89 -17.35
C LYS A 294 16.60 0.12 -16.78
N VAL A 295 16.68 -0.22 -15.50
CA VAL A 295 15.58 -0.83 -14.72
C VAL A 295 14.88 0.20 -13.84
N VAL A 296 15.55 1.30 -13.52
CA VAL A 296 14.99 2.47 -12.84
C VAL A 296 15.43 3.74 -13.55
N ASP A 297 14.62 4.79 -13.45
CA ASP A 297 15.03 6.15 -13.74
C ASP A 297 15.27 6.91 -12.43
N VAL A 298 16.40 7.59 -12.32
CA VAL A 298 16.82 8.32 -11.11
C VAL A 298 17.10 9.75 -11.50
N GLY A 299 16.43 10.69 -10.83
CA GLY A 299 16.51 12.11 -11.15
C GLY A 299 16.35 13.00 -9.94
N LEU A 300 16.35 14.30 -10.18
CA LEU A 300 15.97 15.31 -9.20
C LEU A 300 14.74 16.05 -9.67
N ASN A 301 13.85 16.36 -8.74
CA ASN A 301 12.75 17.27 -9.00
C ASN A 301 13.15 18.73 -8.80
N PHE A 302 12.18 19.64 -8.91
CA PHE A 302 12.42 21.07 -8.81
C PHE A 302 12.95 21.53 -7.44
N TRP A 303 12.66 20.79 -6.36
CA TRP A 303 13.13 21.09 -4.99
C TRP A 303 14.46 20.40 -4.65
N GLY A 304 15.08 19.73 -5.62
CA GLY A 304 16.32 19.00 -5.40
C GLY A 304 16.13 17.68 -4.65
N GLU A 305 14.90 17.19 -4.57
CA GLU A 305 14.58 15.88 -4.01
C GLU A 305 14.88 14.81 -5.05
N ILE A 306 15.43 13.67 -4.61
CA ILE A 306 15.73 12.52 -5.45
C ILE A 306 14.43 11.77 -5.73
N GLU A 307 14.12 11.61 -7.01
CA GLU A 307 12.99 10.83 -7.49
C GLU A 307 13.50 9.57 -8.19
N ILE A 308 12.89 8.43 -7.87
CA ILE A 308 13.20 7.14 -8.49
C ILE A 308 11.92 6.54 -9.04
N LYS A 309 11.93 6.20 -10.33
CA LYS A 309 10.82 5.53 -11.02
C LYS A 309 11.22 4.13 -11.45
N ASN A 310 10.40 3.15 -11.11
CA ASN A 310 10.54 1.80 -11.62
C ASN A 310 10.20 1.78 -13.12
N LEU A 311 11.00 1.10 -13.94
CA LEU A 311 10.75 0.94 -15.39
C LEU A 311 10.20 -0.44 -15.75
N LYS A 312 9.99 -1.33 -14.78
CA LYS A 312 9.31 -2.61 -14.95
C LYS A 312 7.80 -2.38 -14.80
N PRO A 313 6.99 -2.48 -15.88
CA PRO A 313 5.56 -2.22 -15.83
C PRO A 313 4.86 -3.15 -14.84
N GLY A 314 3.93 -2.60 -14.06
CA GLY A 314 3.14 -3.39 -13.13
C GLY A 314 3.97 -4.03 -12.02
N SER A 315 5.17 -3.52 -11.70
CA SER A 315 5.89 -3.89 -10.48
C SER A 315 5.72 -2.80 -9.43
N ALA A 316 5.21 -3.17 -8.26
CA ALA A 316 5.10 -2.30 -7.09
C ALA A 316 6.33 -2.38 -6.17
N ASN A 317 7.37 -3.13 -6.56
CA ASN A 317 8.62 -3.21 -5.81
C ASN A 317 9.52 -2.03 -6.13
N LEU A 318 9.72 -1.18 -5.13
CA LEU A 318 10.70 -0.10 -5.13
C LEU A 318 10.73 0.51 -3.72
N ASP A 319 11.92 0.64 -3.15
CA ASP A 319 12.11 1.40 -1.90
C ASP A 319 13.50 2.04 -1.87
N PHE A 320 13.67 3.16 -1.13
CA PHE A 320 14.90 3.97 -1.09
C PHE A 320 15.08 4.69 0.26
N HIS A 321 16.25 4.52 0.85
CA HIS A 321 16.76 5.32 1.98
C HIS A 321 18.24 5.64 1.77
N LEU A 322 18.62 6.90 1.96
CA LEU A 322 20.00 7.35 1.76
C LEU A 322 20.40 8.32 2.87
N ILE A 323 21.57 8.08 3.44
CA ILE A 323 22.31 9.09 4.20
C ILE A 323 23.74 9.16 3.70
N SER A 324 24.41 10.27 3.94
CA SER A 324 25.86 10.40 3.72
C SER A 324 26.57 10.95 4.95
N SER A 325 27.85 10.66 5.06
CA SER A 325 28.71 11.10 6.17
C SER A 325 30.08 11.52 5.67
N ASP A 326 30.71 12.49 6.35
CA ASP A 326 32.12 12.81 6.18
C ASP A 326 33.07 11.77 6.79
N THR A 327 32.52 10.84 7.57
CA THR A 327 33.26 9.82 8.30
C THR A 327 32.87 8.42 7.83
N ASP A 328 33.89 7.59 7.61
CA ASP A 328 33.74 6.19 7.23
C ASP A 328 33.45 5.33 8.46
N VAL A 329 32.30 4.63 8.46
CA VAL A 329 31.92 3.71 9.55
C VAL A 329 31.47 2.36 9.01
N GLU A 330 31.70 1.31 9.78
CA GLU A 330 31.13 0.00 9.49
C GLU A 330 29.70 -0.11 10.02
N ASN A 331 29.39 0.47 11.19
CA ASN A 331 28.04 0.53 11.72
C ASN A 331 27.57 1.99 11.80
N LEU A 332 26.35 2.26 11.33
CA LEU A 332 25.79 3.61 11.38
C LEU A 332 25.48 4.10 12.80
N ASP A 333 25.38 3.21 13.76
CA ASP A 333 25.19 3.56 15.17
C ASP A 333 26.41 4.28 15.77
N ASP A 334 27.58 4.18 15.12
CA ASP A 334 28.82 4.82 15.57
C ASP A 334 28.91 6.32 15.19
N LEU A 335 28.13 6.76 14.19
CA LEU A 335 28.20 8.14 13.66
C LEU A 335 27.98 9.22 14.73
N PRO A 336 26.97 9.13 15.61
CA PRO A 336 26.74 10.13 16.64
C PRO A 336 27.87 10.19 17.67
N ALA A 337 28.45 9.04 18.05
CA ALA A 337 29.55 8.96 19.00
C ALA A 337 30.85 9.59 18.44
N LEU A 338 31.07 9.48 17.13
CA LEU A 338 32.21 10.09 16.45
C LEU A 338 32.04 11.60 16.22
N GLY A 339 30.82 12.12 16.35
CA GLY A 339 30.48 13.50 15.99
C GLY A 339 30.60 13.74 14.48
N ALA A 340 30.30 12.70 13.70
CA ALA A 340 30.35 12.75 12.24
C ALA A 340 29.21 13.59 11.68
N ARG A 341 29.48 14.39 10.64
CA ARG A 341 28.44 15.17 9.97
C ARG A 341 27.64 14.26 9.06
N VAL A 342 26.32 14.21 9.26
CA VAL A 342 25.40 13.41 8.44
C VAL A 342 24.53 14.29 7.56
N THR A 343 24.46 13.95 6.27
CA THR A 343 23.50 14.55 5.34
C THR A 343 22.36 13.56 5.09
N SER A 344 21.15 13.94 5.48
CA SER A 344 19.94 13.13 5.30
C SER A 344 19.15 13.53 4.06
N PHE A 345 18.52 12.57 3.39
CA PHE A 345 17.62 12.84 2.27
C PHE A 345 16.16 12.55 2.61
N GLN A 346 15.92 11.71 3.61
CA GLN A 346 14.60 11.36 4.11
C GLN A 346 14.42 11.80 5.56
N LYS A 347 13.17 12.02 5.96
CA LYS A 347 12.78 12.21 7.35
C LYS A 347 11.39 11.68 7.61
N SER A 348 11.13 11.27 8.85
CA SER A 348 9.79 10.85 9.27
C SER A 348 9.53 11.31 10.69
N ASN A 349 8.26 11.45 11.03
CA ASN A 349 7.79 11.71 12.39
C ASN A 349 7.69 10.42 13.24
N PHE A 350 8.29 9.31 12.80
CA PHE A 350 8.27 8.08 13.58
C PHE A 350 9.28 8.17 14.72
N MET A 351 8.88 7.68 15.89
CA MET A 351 9.75 7.71 17.06
C MET A 351 10.80 6.60 16.94
N GLY A 352 12.08 6.98 16.86
CA GLY A 352 13.19 6.04 16.79
C GLY A 352 13.47 5.35 18.13
N GLN A 353 14.24 4.26 18.15
CA GLN A 353 14.63 3.59 19.40
C GLN A 353 15.60 4.42 20.25
N PHE A 354 15.62 4.19 21.58
CA PHE A 354 16.75 4.60 22.39
C PHE A 354 17.93 3.66 22.12
N SER A 355 18.87 4.10 21.30
CA SER A 355 19.99 3.28 20.81
C SER A 355 21.37 3.86 21.15
N GLN A 356 21.42 5.10 21.65
CA GLN A 356 22.67 5.83 21.85
C GLN A 356 22.96 6.00 23.36
N SER A 357 24.13 5.56 23.81
CA SER A 357 24.64 5.82 25.17
C SER A 357 25.61 7.00 25.23
N HIS A 358 26.27 7.30 24.12
CA HIS A 358 27.26 8.37 24.00
C HIS A 358 27.09 9.11 22.67
N ILE A 359 27.04 10.43 22.72
CA ILE A 359 26.99 11.28 21.52
C ILE A 359 27.99 12.43 21.63
N LYS A 360 28.57 12.82 20.50
CA LYS A 360 29.45 13.98 20.40
C LYS A 360 28.77 15.07 19.59
N ALA A 361 28.83 16.29 20.10
CA ALA A 361 28.22 17.43 19.45
C ALA A 361 29.00 17.82 18.18
N ILE A 362 28.25 18.17 17.13
CA ILE A 362 28.75 18.52 15.79
C ILE A 362 28.86 20.03 15.69
N LYS A 363 29.95 20.53 15.10
CA LYS A 363 30.14 21.95 14.81
C LYS A 363 29.37 22.34 13.54
N ASP A 364 28.71 23.48 13.56
CA ASP A 364 28.08 24.01 12.35
C ASP A 364 29.15 24.47 11.34
N ASN A 365 29.00 24.07 10.08
CA ASN A 365 29.95 24.41 9.02
C ASN A 365 29.91 25.90 8.63
N TYR A 366 28.80 26.59 8.90
CA TYR A 366 28.55 27.94 8.42
C TYR A 366 28.58 28.99 9.54
N ASP A 367 28.44 28.58 10.80
CA ASP A 367 28.65 29.40 11.99
C ASP A 367 29.49 28.63 13.03
N HIS A 368 30.81 28.86 13.08
CA HIS A 368 31.72 28.08 13.93
C HIS A 368 31.53 28.33 15.45
N ARG A 369 30.62 29.24 15.81
CA ARG A 369 30.19 29.42 17.21
C ARG A 369 29.30 28.28 17.67
N ASP A 370 28.53 27.69 16.75
CA ASP A 370 27.45 26.78 17.08
C ASP A 370 27.94 25.34 17.12
N VAL A 371 27.61 24.66 18.21
CA VAL A 371 27.86 23.25 18.43
C VAL A 371 26.54 22.60 18.87
N LYS A 372 26.11 21.57 18.14
CA LYS A 372 24.79 20.95 18.30
C LYS A 372 24.91 19.45 18.54
N PHE A 373 24.10 18.91 19.46
CA PHE A 373 24.00 17.46 19.61
C PHE A 373 23.24 16.82 18.45
N PRO A 374 23.72 15.70 17.87
CA PRO A 374 23.09 15.02 16.73
C PRO A 374 21.89 14.16 17.15
N THR A 375 21.00 14.73 17.97
CA THR A 375 19.78 14.07 18.43
C THR A 375 18.69 15.12 18.64
N THR A 376 17.46 14.75 18.29
CA THR A 376 16.26 15.52 18.59
C THR A 376 15.61 14.92 19.82
N LEU A 377 15.48 15.70 20.90
CA LEU A 377 14.79 15.30 22.10
C LEU A 377 13.28 15.34 21.87
N LEU A 378 12.67 14.16 21.89
CA LEU A 378 11.23 13.96 21.72
C LEU A 378 10.62 13.43 23.01
N THR A 379 9.49 13.99 23.41
CA THR A 379 8.71 13.49 24.56
C THR A 379 8.07 12.13 24.24
N LYS A 380 7.52 11.47 25.27
CA LYS A 380 6.76 10.22 25.11
C LYS A 380 5.54 10.34 24.19
N ASP A 381 5.00 11.55 24.03
CA ASP A 381 3.89 11.88 23.14
C ASP A 381 4.38 12.34 21.75
N ASN A 382 5.63 12.04 21.41
CA ASN A 382 6.25 12.33 20.13
C ASN A 382 6.25 13.83 19.76
N SER A 383 6.46 14.69 20.76
CA SER A 383 6.55 16.14 20.56
C SER A 383 7.97 16.64 20.86
N PRO A 384 8.50 17.64 20.15
CA PRO A 384 9.81 18.20 20.42
C PRO A 384 9.89 18.81 21.82
N ALA A 385 11.02 18.58 22.49
CA ALA A 385 11.29 19.16 23.78
C ALA A 385 11.43 20.69 23.71
N VAL A 386 10.97 21.35 24.78
CA VAL A 386 11.11 22.79 25.02
C VAL A 386 11.88 23.01 26.32
N LEU A 387 12.16 24.27 26.67
CA LEU A 387 12.93 24.63 27.86
C LEU A 387 12.38 24.02 29.16
N GLN A 388 11.04 23.95 29.28
CA GLN A 388 10.35 23.42 30.47
C GLN A 388 10.11 21.91 30.40
N THR A 389 10.59 21.22 29.37
CA THR A 389 10.45 19.77 29.28
C THR A 389 11.37 19.11 30.30
N LYS A 390 10.84 18.15 31.05
CA LYS A 390 11.61 17.36 32.02
C LYS A 390 12.53 16.38 31.31
N LEU A 391 13.77 16.23 31.78
CA LEU A 391 14.74 15.35 31.12
C LEU A 391 14.31 13.88 31.12
N LYS A 392 13.62 13.43 32.18
CA LYS A 392 13.08 12.06 32.28
C LYS A 392 12.01 11.71 31.23
N ASP A 393 11.41 12.73 30.59
CA ASP A 393 10.36 12.54 29.59
C ASP A 393 10.93 12.38 28.17
N VAL A 394 12.22 12.67 27.99
CA VAL A 394 12.92 12.64 26.68
C VAL A 394 14.09 11.64 26.66
N LEU A 395 14.46 11.09 27.81
CA LEU A 395 15.47 10.03 27.96
C LEU A 395 14.81 8.69 28.29
N SER A 396 15.54 7.59 28.10
CA SER A 396 15.11 6.27 28.57
C SER A 396 14.90 6.26 30.09
N SER A 397 13.95 5.44 30.57
CA SER A 397 13.63 5.29 32.00
C SER A 397 14.80 4.84 32.87
N ASP A 398 15.77 4.18 32.23
CA ASP A 398 16.92 3.57 32.89
C ASP A 398 18.04 4.59 33.16
N VAL A 399 17.97 5.78 32.55
CA VAL A 399 18.95 6.84 32.76
C VAL A 399 18.76 7.48 34.14
N LYS A 400 19.85 7.55 34.91
CA LYS A 400 19.90 8.24 36.21
C LYS A 400 20.92 9.35 36.27
N THR A 401 21.94 9.32 35.41
CA THR A 401 22.97 10.35 35.37
C THR A 401 23.30 10.70 33.92
N LEU A 402 23.38 11.98 33.63
CA LEU A 402 23.99 12.51 32.41
C LEU A 402 25.39 12.99 32.74
N VAL A 403 26.37 12.60 31.92
CA VAL A 403 27.74 13.07 32.02
C VAL A 403 28.06 13.89 30.78
N ILE A 404 28.46 15.15 30.97
CA ILE A 404 28.84 16.06 29.89
C ILE A 404 30.32 16.39 30.00
N GLU A 405 31.05 16.14 28.93
CA GLU A 405 32.49 16.37 28.85
C GLU A 405 32.82 17.26 27.65
N GLY A 406 34.03 17.84 27.62
CA GLY A 406 34.43 18.67 26.50
C GLY A 406 35.58 19.63 26.81
N THR A 407 35.68 20.66 25.99
CA THR A 407 36.67 21.73 26.09
C THR A 407 35.99 23.06 26.37
N ARG A 408 36.73 24.01 26.95
CA ARG A 408 36.18 25.34 27.27
C ARG A 408 35.88 26.17 26.00
N PRO A 409 34.94 27.12 26.08
CA PRO A 409 34.79 28.17 25.06
C PRO A 409 36.08 28.96 24.87
N ASN A 410 36.19 29.66 23.74
CA ASN A 410 37.31 30.54 23.45
C ASN A 410 37.47 31.62 24.54
N ASN A 411 38.70 32.10 24.73
CA ASN A 411 38.99 33.21 25.64
C ASN A 411 38.34 34.51 25.14
N ASP A 412 38.20 35.51 26.01
CA ASP A 412 37.57 36.80 25.67
C ASP A 412 38.30 37.57 24.55
N ASP A 413 39.56 37.24 24.26
CA ASP A 413 40.33 37.79 23.14
C ASP A 413 40.15 37.02 21.82
N GLY A 414 39.32 35.97 21.83
CA GLY A 414 39.00 35.12 20.69
C GLY A 414 40.02 34.01 20.41
N THR A 415 41.04 33.84 21.25
CA THR A 415 41.97 32.72 21.13
C THR A 415 41.32 31.42 21.63
N ILE A 416 41.71 30.30 21.01
CA ILE A 416 41.19 28.98 21.39
C ILE A 416 41.61 28.62 22.81
N ASN A 417 40.69 27.99 23.54
CA ASN A 417 41.00 27.33 24.79
C ASN A 417 40.98 25.82 24.56
N GLU A 418 42.16 25.18 24.63
CA GLU A 418 42.31 23.74 24.40
C GLU A 418 42.22 22.93 25.70
N GLU A 419 42.03 23.57 26.87
CA GLU A 419 41.98 22.86 28.14
C GLU A 419 40.70 22.01 28.25
N PRO A 420 40.81 20.67 28.37
CA PRO A 420 39.68 19.83 28.70
C PRO A 420 39.18 20.19 30.10
N ILE A 421 37.87 20.27 30.27
CA ILE A 421 37.25 20.49 31.58
C ILE A 421 36.91 19.15 32.26
N GLU A 422 36.91 19.13 33.59
CA GLU A 422 36.38 18.00 34.34
C GLU A 422 34.93 17.71 33.93
N ALA A 423 34.55 16.44 33.88
CA ALA A 423 33.22 16.01 33.49
C ALA A 423 32.13 16.58 34.42
N LEU A 424 31.05 17.10 33.83
CA LEU A 424 29.86 17.55 34.57
C LEU A 424 28.88 16.38 34.69
N SER A 425 28.70 15.88 35.90
CA SER A 425 27.72 14.84 36.21
C SER A 425 26.42 15.44 36.74
N ILE A 426 25.32 15.16 36.06
CA ILE A 426 23.98 15.68 36.37
C ILE A 426 23.07 14.51 36.71
N HIS A 427 22.55 14.49 37.94
CA HIS A 427 21.58 13.50 38.36
C HIS A 427 20.20 13.81 37.77
N ILE A 428 19.55 12.81 37.19
CA ILE A 428 18.22 12.95 36.58
C ILE A 428 17.17 12.58 37.61
N ASP A 429 16.54 13.62 38.18
CA ASP A 429 15.42 13.49 39.11
C ASP A 429 14.09 13.86 38.44
N ASP A 430 13.04 13.94 39.25
CA ASP A 430 11.68 14.18 38.77
C ASP A 430 11.42 15.62 38.31
N ASP A 431 12.31 16.57 38.62
CA ASP A 431 12.09 18.01 38.50
C ASP A 431 13.08 18.72 37.59
N ILE A 432 14.21 18.09 37.23
CA ILE A 432 15.18 18.69 36.32
C ILE A 432 14.62 18.89 34.90
N GLU A 433 14.68 20.12 34.42
CA GLU A 433 14.22 20.52 33.09
C GLU A 433 15.40 20.79 32.14
N VAL A 434 15.10 20.88 30.84
CA VAL A 434 16.10 21.24 29.83
C VAL A 434 16.76 22.59 30.14
N GLN A 435 16.03 23.58 30.62
CA GLN A 435 16.61 24.88 30.99
C GLN A 435 17.67 24.77 32.10
N ASP A 436 17.47 23.86 33.05
CA ASP A 436 18.42 23.62 34.14
C ASP A 436 19.69 22.96 33.60
N LEU A 437 19.55 22.00 32.69
CA LEU A 437 20.68 21.40 31.97
C LEU A 437 21.52 22.48 31.26
N LEU A 438 20.89 23.35 30.49
CA LEU A 438 21.57 24.43 29.77
C LEU A 438 22.29 25.39 30.74
N ALA A 439 21.64 25.74 31.86
CA ALA A 439 22.22 26.60 32.89
C ALA A 439 23.42 25.95 33.60
N MET A 440 23.32 24.65 33.93
CA MET A 440 24.40 23.89 34.57
C MET A 440 25.62 23.78 33.64
N VAL A 441 25.42 23.49 32.35
CA VAL A 441 26.52 23.45 31.37
C VAL A 441 27.16 24.82 31.24
N LYS A 442 26.37 25.90 31.12
CA LYS A 442 26.89 27.27 31.05
C LYS A 442 27.72 27.64 32.28
N GLN A 443 27.23 27.33 33.48
CA GLN A 443 27.93 27.62 34.72
C GLN A 443 29.25 26.83 34.85
N HIS A 444 29.25 25.56 34.43
CA HIS A 444 30.41 24.68 34.56
C HIS A 444 31.51 25.01 33.54
N PHE A 445 31.15 25.13 32.26
CA PHE A 445 32.10 25.41 31.17
C PHE A 445 32.61 26.86 31.19
N GLY A 446 31.81 27.80 31.74
CA GLY A 446 32.17 29.20 31.89
C GLY A 446 32.29 29.93 30.54
N GLY A 447 33.00 31.06 30.53
CA GLY A 447 33.16 31.88 29.32
C GLY A 447 31.86 32.53 28.84
N ASN A 448 31.88 33.06 27.61
CA ASN A 448 30.72 33.68 26.99
C ASN A 448 29.90 32.65 26.19
N LEU A 449 29.36 31.66 26.91
CA LEU A 449 28.58 30.56 26.35
C LEU A 449 27.08 30.83 26.46
N GLU A 450 26.34 30.57 25.38
CA GLU A 450 24.88 30.53 25.36
C GLU A 450 24.40 29.13 25.01
N GLY A 451 23.37 28.65 25.69
CA GLY A 451 22.72 27.38 25.40
C GLY A 451 21.26 27.63 25.06
N GLU A 452 20.78 27.01 23.99
CA GLU A 452 19.41 27.09 23.53
C GLU A 452 18.89 25.71 23.12
N ILE A 453 17.57 25.55 23.17
CA ILE A 453 16.89 24.40 22.56
C ILE A 453 16.06 24.90 21.39
N ILE A 454 16.36 24.40 20.20
CA ILE A 454 15.70 24.77 18.96
C ILE A 454 15.06 23.51 18.40
N ARG A 455 13.73 23.46 18.37
CA ARG A 455 12.98 22.33 17.77
C ARG A 455 13.37 20.96 18.36
N GLY A 456 13.57 20.90 19.68
CA GLY A 456 14.00 19.67 20.37
C GLY A 456 15.51 19.41 20.34
N GLU A 457 16.29 20.20 19.61
CA GLU A 457 17.74 20.01 19.48
C GLU A 457 18.48 20.98 20.41
N ILE A 458 19.43 20.46 21.19
CA ILE A 458 20.27 21.28 22.08
C ILE A 458 21.43 21.86 21.27
N VAL A 459 21.55 23.19 21.30
CA VAL A 459 22.59 23.96 20.63
C VAL A 459 23.30 24.84 21.64
N PHE A 460 24.62 24.86 21.59
CA PHE A 460 25.46 25.75 22.36
C PHE A 460 26.26 26.66 21.44
N ARG A 461 26.30 27.95 21.77
CA ARG A 461 26.94 29.01 20.99
C ARG A 461 28.06 29.67 21.79
N ASP A 462 29.29 29.54 21.32
CA ASP A 462 30.45 30.26 21.85
C ASP A 462 30.53 31.67 21.24
N LEU A 463 30.19 32.70 22.02
CA LEU A 463 30.19 34.08 21.54
C LEU A 463 31.59 34.72 21.45
N ASN A 464 32.65 34.01 21.86
CA ASN A 464 34.02 34.49 21.77
C ASN A 464 34.71 34.09 20.45
N VAL A 465 34.09 33.30 19.58
CA VAL A 465 34.65 33.02 18.24
C VAL A 465 34.66 34.32 17.42
N THR A 466 35.78 34.60 16.77
CA THR A 466 36.01 35.83 16.01
C THR A 466 35.71 35.67 14.52
N HIS A 467 35.62 36.80 13.82
CA HIS A 467 35.66 36.83 12.35
C HIS A 467 37.12 36.74 11.87
N LYS A 468 37.41 35.87 10.90
CA LYS A 468 38.74 35.87 10.25
C LYS A 468 38.97 37.12 9.41
N GLU A 469 37.91 37.69 8.85
CA GLU A 469 37.94 38.91 8.04
C GLU A 469 37.49 40.10 8.89
N ARG A 470 38.26 41.21 8.86
CA ARG A 470 38.04 42.37 9.72
C ARG A 470 36.79 43.20 9.37
N ASP A 471 36.25 43.01 8.17
CA ASP A 471 35.22 43.88 7.60
C ASP A 471 33.80 43.33 7.81
N MET A 472 33.65 42.21 8.54
CA MET A 472 32.36 41.55 8.79
C MET A 472 31.98 41.72 10.26
N MET A 473 30.87 42.43 10.54
CA MET A 473 30.35 42.64 11.90
C MET A 473 29.25 41.63 12.31
N GLU A 474 28.62 40.94 11.37
CA GLU A 474 27.42 40.13 11.66
C GLU A 474 27.56 38.64 11.29
N ARG A 475 28.12 38.30 10.12
CA ARG A 475 28.47 36.93 9.68
C ARG A 475 29.52 36.97 8.56
N PRO A 476 30.32 35.90 8.38
CA PRO A 476 30.32 34.67 9.16
C PRO A 476 31.34 34.71 10.30
N PHE A 477 31.03 34.01 11.39
CA PHE A 477 31.98 33.72 12.46
C PHE A 477 32.73 32.44 12.10
N ASN A 478 33.83 32.61 11.38
CA ASN A 478 34.63 31.51 10.82
C ASN A 478 36.03 31.38 11.46
N GLY A 479 36.24 32.05 12.59
CA GLY A 479 37.38 31.87 13.46
C GLY A 479 37.51 30.42 13.96
N PRO A 480 38.68 30.01 14.44
CA PRO A 480 38.83 28.72 15.08
C PRO A 480 38.03 28.69 16.40
N SER A 481 37.28 27.62 16.62
CA SER A 481 36.57 27.36 17.87
C SER A 481 37.17 26.15 18.56
N GLY A 482 37.66 26.35 19.79
CA GLY A 482 38.17 25.28 20.65
C GLY A 482 37.05 24.50 21.35
N PHE A 483 35.84 25.05 21.40
CA PHE A 483 34.71 24.48 22.14
C PHE A 483 34.23 23.14 21.56
N SER A 484 33.93 22.19 22.43
CA SER A 484 33.40 20.88 22.09
C SER A 484 32.62 20.30 23.27
N LEU A 485 31.64 19.45 22.97
CA LEU A 485 30.83 18.76 23.96
C LEU A 485 30.60 17.30 23.55
N SER A 486 30.56 16.42 24.54
CA SER A 486 30.00 15.07 24.43
C SER A 486 29.05 14.83 25.59
N LEU A 487 28.12 13.90 25.40
CA LEU A 487 27.10 13.56 26.38
C LEU A 487 26.99 12.04 26.48
N THR A 488 27.05 11.54 27.71
CA THR A 488 26.96 10.11 28.05
C THR A 488 25.83 9.87 29.03
N THR A 489 25.04 8.81 28.83
CA THR A 489 23.95 8.41 29.71
C THR A 489 24.34 7.20 30.56
N LEU A 490 24.18 7.31 31.88
CA LEU A 490 24.49 6.24 32.85
C LEU A 490 23.24 5.80 33.63
N ASN A 491 23.18 4.52 33.98
CA ASN A 491 22.15 3.95 34.84
C ASN A 491 22.44 4.17 36.35
N ASP A 492 21.61 3.57 37.21
CA ASP A 492 21.74 3.61 38.67
C ASP A 492 23.03 2.97 39.21
N LEU A 493 23.59 2.02 38.46
CA LEU A 493 24.87 1.36 38.75
C LEU A 493 26.08 2.14 38.21
N GLY A 494 25.86 3.29 37.56
CA GLY A 494 26.92 4.08 36.94
C GLY A 494 27.50 3.47 35.66
N MET A 495 26.82 2.49 35.06
CA MET A 495 27.20 1.89 33.78
C MET A 495 26.51 2.64 32.63
N GLU A 496 27.18 2.72 31.48
CA GLU A 496 26.56 3.26 30.27
C GLU A 496 25.28 2.51 29.91
N THR A 497 24.26 3.27 29.54
CA THR A 497 22.97 2.74 29.10
C THR A 497 22.49 3.50 27.88
N GLN A 498 21.74 2.85 26.98
CA GLN A 498 21.16 3.48 25.80
C GLN A 498 20.02 4.41 26.21
N GLY A 499 20.37 5.67 26.46
CA GLY A 499 19.46 6.67 27.00
C GLY A 499 18.86 7.63 25.98
N MET A 500 19.46 7.71 24.79
CA MET A 500 19.14 8.71 23.77
C MET A 500 18.71 8.06 22.46
N ARG A 501 17.85 8.77 21.73
CA ARG A 501 17.43 8.36 20.39
C ARG A 501 18.39 8.87 19.34
N ARG A 502 18.49 8.12 18.25
CA ARG A 502 19.09 8.62 17.02
C ARG A 502 18.18 9.69 16.38
N ASP A 503 18.76 10.65 15.67
CA ASP A 503 17.97 11.67 14.99
C ASP A 503 17.04 11.05 13.93
N TYR A 504 15.79 11.51 13.89
CA TYR A 504 14.73 11.01 13.02
C TYR A 504 15.01 11.20 11.51
N ARG A 505 15.97 12.06 11.16
CA ARG A 505 16.43 12.23 9.77
C ARG A 505 17.46 11.16 9.36
N THR A 506 18.05 10.45 10.32
CA THR A 506 19.15 9.49 10.07
C THR A 506 18.78 8.05 10.37
N GLU A 507 17.70 7.84 11.11
CA GLU A 507 17.17 6.50 11.40
C GLU A 507 16.43 5.93 10.19
N TYR A 508 16.55 4.62 9.97
CA TYR A 508 15.88 3.90 8.89
C TYR A 508 14.70 3.08 9.41
N ASP A 509 14.93 1.90 9.97
CA ASP A 509 13.89 0.91 10.33
C ASP A 509 13.75 0.69 11.84
N GLN A 510 14.63 1.24 12.68
CA GLN A 510 14.45 1.24 14.15
C GLN A 510 13.46 2.32 14.58
N VAL A 511 12.25 2.29 14.00
CA VAL A 511 11.19 3.28 14.14
C VAL A 511 9.86 2.64 14.51
N SER A 512 9.13 3.26 15.44
CA SER A 512 7.84 2.75 15.92
C SER A 512 6.75 2.83 14.85
N PHE A 513 5.81 1.88 14.90
CA PHE A 513 4.56 1.95 14.15
C PHE A 513 3.78 3.22 14.51
N ASP A 514 2.98 3.71 13.56
CA ASP A 514 2.15 4.89 13.78
C ASP A 514 0.99 4.55 14.73
N ASN A 515 0.76 5.40 15.72
CA ASN A 515 -0.30 5.19 16.71
C ASN A 515 -1.53 6.04 16.37
N GLN A 516 -2.60 5.36 15.99
CA GLN A 516 -3.87 5.94 15.55
C GLN A 516 -4.99 5.55 16.53
N GLY A 517 -4.93 6.13 17.73
CA GLY A 517 -5.91 5.85 18.79
C GLY A 517 -5.78 4.43 19.32
N SER A 518 -6.75 3.56 19.02
CA SER A 518 -6.73 2.15 19.45
C SER A 518 -5.87 1.26 18.56
N LYS A 519 -5.35 1.77 17.44
CA LYS A 519 -4.71 0.98 16.39
C LYS A 519 -3.26 1.41 16.17
N LEU A 520 -2.36 0.46 16.01
CA LEU A 520 -1.01 0.71 15.51
C LEU A 520 -0.91 0.23 14.05
N THR A 521 -0.32 1.03 13.19
CA THR A 521 -0.23 0.76 11.75
C THR A 521 1.21 0.87 11.27
N SER A 522 1.68 -0.12 10.51
CA SER A 522 2.98 -0.07 9.85
C SER A 522 2.94 0.82 8.60
N ASN A 523 4.03 1.46 8.20
CA ASN A 523 4.03 2.30 7.00
C ASN A 523 4.50 1.58 5.72
N VAL A 524 5.14 0.41 5.83
CA VAL A 524 5.61 -0.36 4.67
C VAL A 524 4.62 -1.47 4.33
N SER A 525 4.03 -1.37 3.14
CA SER A 525 3.22 -2.44 2.54
C SER A 525 4.07 -3.65 2.18
N GLN A 526 3.61 -4.84 2.54
CA GLN A 526 4.25 -6.10 2.20
C GLN A 526 3.81 -6.53 0.79
N ILE A 527 4.73 -6.38 -0.16
CA ILE A 527 4.48 -6.63 -1.59
C ILE A 527 5.20 -7.91 -1.99
N LEU A 528 4.53 -8.77 -2.78
CA LEU A 528 5.15 -10.01 -3.26
C LEU A 528 6.43 -9.71 -4.07
N ALA A 529 7.45 -10.56 -3.98
CA ALA A 529 8.70 -10.37 -4.73
C ALA A 529 8.51 -10.33 -6.26
N SER A 530 7.42 -10.93 -6.75
CA SER A 530 6.99 -10.80 -8.15
C SER A 530 6.74 -9.34 -8.58
N GLY A 531 6.42 -8.48 -7.60
CA GLY A 531 5.98 -7.10 -7.75
C GLY A 531 4.48 -6.97 -7.97
N MET A 532 3.74 -8.08 -7.99
CA MET A 532 2.32 -8.15 -8.36
C MET A 532 1.47 -8.53 -7.14
N GLY A 533 0.84 -7.54 -6.53
CA GLY A 533 -0.08 -7.70 -5.41
C GLY A 533 0.58 -7.68 -4.04
N TYR A 534 -0.27 -7.53 -3.03
CA TYR A 534 0.10 -7.50 -1.62
C TYR A 534 0.07 -8.90 -1.00
N ALA A 535 0.83 -9.06 0.08
CA ALA A 535 0.76 -10.25 0.91
C ALA A 535 -0.58 -10.33 1.65
N ASN A 536 -1.04 -11.56 1.87
CA ASN A 536 -2.14 -11.89 2.77
C ASN A 536 -1.63 -12.79 3.92
N GLU A 537 -2.50 -13.13 4.87
CA GLU A 537 -2.10 -13.89 6.06
C GLU A 537 -1.57 -15.31 5.76
N GLU A 538 -1.95 -15.90 4.62
CA GLU A 538 -1.46 -17.22 4.18
C GLU A 538 -0.11 -17.14 3.44
N THR A 539 0.26 -15.94 2.97
CA THR A 539 1.49 -15.70 2.21
C THR A 539 2.71 -16.02 3.07
N LYS A 540 3.72 -16.66 2.49
CA LYS A 540 4.98 -16.93 3.19
C LYS A 540 5.83 -15.67 3.29
N LEU A 541 6.52 -15.48 4.41
CA LEU A 541 7.41 -14.34 4.61
C LEU A 541 8.53 -14.29 3.53
N SER A 542 9.04 -15.45 3.12
CA SER A 542 10.05 -15.61 2.08
C SER A 542 9.59 -15.17 0.68
N GLU A 543 8.28 -15.21 0.40
CA GLU A 543 7.69 -14.78 -0.87
C GLU A 543 7.63 -13.26 -1.02
N VAL A 544 7.59 -12.52 0.10
CA VAL A 544 7.75 -11.06 0.15
C VAL A 544 9.21 -10.67 0.19
N ALA A 545 10.00 -11.35 1.02
CA ALA A 545 11.43 -11.08 1.12
C ALA A 545 12.15 -11.31 -0.21
N GLY A 546 11.67 -12.21 -1.08
CA GLY A 546 12.33 -12.57 -2.33
C GLY A 546 13.62 -13.37 -2.11
N GLY A 547 13.77 -13.97 -0.93
CA GLY A 547 14.95 -14.72 -0.50
C GLY A 547 14.71 -15.50 0.79
N SER A 548 15.71 -16.29 1.18
CA SER A 548 15.65 -17.08 2.42
C SER A 548 15.85 -16.21 3.66
N LEU A 549 15.03 -16.46 4.68
CA LEU A 549 15.08 -15.82 5.99
C LEU A 549 15.97 -16.58 6.98
N ASN A 550 16.52 -17.73 6.61
CA ASN A 550 17.31 -18.56 7.50
C ASN A 550 18.54 -17.82 8.06
N GLY A 551 18.65 -17.78 9.39
CA GLY A 551 19.70 -17.10 10.13
C GLY A 551 19.45 -15.60 10.37
N GLN A 552 18.32 -15.05 9.94
CA GLN A 552 17.94 -13.66 10.22
C GLN A 552 17.30 -13.55 11.61
N THR A 553 17.57 -12.43 12.29
CA THR A 553 17.01 -12.11 13.60
C THR A 553 16.37 -10.73 13.56
N TYR A 554 15.11 -10.65 13.98
CA TYR A 554 14.37 -9.40 14.07
C TYR A 554 14.15 -9.05 15.53
N HIS A 555 14.55 -7.85 15.93
CA HIS A 555 14.28 -7.33 17.27
C HIS A 555 12.88 -6.73 17.34
N LEU A 556 12.19 -7.00 18.45
CA LEU A 556 10.87 -6.47 18.75
C LEU A 556 10.98 -5.62 20.01
N VAL A 557 10.94 -4.30 19.84
CA VAL A 557 10.97 -3.34 20.95
C VAL A 557 9.56 -2.80 21.11
N LEU A 558 8.91 -3.11 22.23
CA LEU A 558 7.50 -2.81 22.40
C LEU A 558 7.14 -2.33 23.80
N GLU A 559 6.07 -1.57 23.89
CA GLU A 559 5.27 -1.43 25.11
C GLU A 559 4.04 -2.33 24.90
N ASP A 560 3.82 -3.27 25.81
CA ASP A 560 2.76 -4.27 25.66
C ASP A 560 1.35 -3.66 25.88
N HIS A 561 0.31 -4.49 25.85
CA HIS A 561 -1.08 -4.09 26.03
C HIS A 561 -1.33 -3.26 27.31
N ASN A 562 -0.48 -3.39 28.34
CA ASN A 562 -0.58 -2.65 29.59
C ASN A 562 0.38 -1.45 29.68
N GLY A 563 1.21 -1.24 28.66
CA GLY A 563 2.24 -0.21 28.59
C GLY A 563 3.55 -0.64 29.25
N ILE A 564 3.77 -1.94 29.47
CA ILE A 564 5.00 -2.46 30.06
C ILE A 564 6.04 -2.65 28.95
N PRO A 565 7.25 -2.08 29.07
CA PRO A 565 8.31 -2.29 28.09
C PRO A 565 8.74 -3.76 28.03
N VAL A 566 8.84 -4.31 26.81
CA VAL A 566 9.32 -5.67 26.53
C VAL A 566 10.28 -5.61 25.35
N ASN A 567 11.46 -6.21 25.52
CA ASN A 567 12.44 -6.42 24.46
C ASN A 567 12.45 -7.89 24.07
N ALA A 568 11.86 -8.21 22.93
CA ALA A 568 11.77 -9.55 22.38
C ALA A 568 12.57 -9.66 21.07
N ARG A 569 12.69 -10.86 20.53
CA ARG A 569 13.25 -11.07 19.19
C ARG A 569 12.67 -12.30 18.52
N ILE A 570 12.66 -12.30 17.20
CA ILE A 570 12.30 -13.46 16.37
C ILE A 570 13.57 -13.97 15.71
N GLU A 571 13.86 -15.25 15.86
CA GLU A 571 15.00 -15.93 15.27
C GLU A 571 14.50 -16.92 14.20
N PHE A 572 14.82 -16.64 12.94
CA PHE A 572 14.46 -17.50 11.81
C PHE A 572 15.55 -18.55 11.57
N SER A 573 15.16 -19.83 11.53
CA SER A 573 16.11 -20.93 11.33
C SER A 573 15.49 -22.13 10.64
N ASP A 574 16.24 -22.77 9.74
CA ASP A 574 15.86 -24.05 9.10
C ASP A 574 15.80 -25.22 10.09
N LYS A 575 16.43 -25.07 11.25
CA LYS A 575 16.34 -26.03 12.36
C LYS A 575 15.10 -25.83 13.22
N GLY A 576 14.35 -24.75 12.99
CA GLY A 576 13.18 -24.36 13.74
C GLY A 576 13.27 -22.90 14.19
N SER A 577 12.26 -22.11 13.88
CA SER A 577 12.21 -20.68 14.20
C SER A 577 11.46 -20.39 15.49
N HIS A 578 11.87 -19.36 16.21
CA HIS A 578 11.37 -19.08 17.56
C HIS A 578 11.12 -17.60 17.80
N LEU A 579 10.10 -17.28 18.59
CA LEU A 579 9.95 -16.01 19.28
C LEU A 579 10.64 -16.14 20.64
N VAL A 580 11.58 -15.26 20.93
CA VAL A 580 12.28 -15.20 22.21
C VAL A 580 11.77 -14.01 23.02
N LEU A 581 11.27 -14.29 24.22
CA LEU A 581 10.75 -13.31 25.17
C LEU A 581 11.67 -13.23 26.40
N PRO A 582 11.80 -12.04 27.00
CA PRO A 582 12.56 -11.88 28.23
C PRO A 582 11.84 -12.59 29.38
N ASN A 583 12.59 -12.90 30.45
CA ASN A 583 12.00 -13.38 31.69
C ASN A 583 11.79 -12.20 32.65
N ALA A 584 10.54 -11.85 32.93
CA ALA A 584 10.22 -10.75 33.84
C ALA A 584 10.64 -11.01 35.30
N ASP A 585 10.79 -12.29 35.69
CA ASP A 585 11.27 -12.69 37.02
C ASP A 585 12.81 -12.72 37.10
N PHE A 586 13.50 -12.03 36.19
CA PHE A 586 14.96 -11.98 36.13
C PHE A 586 15.56 -11.52 37.48
N ASP A 587 16.32 -12.43 38.10
CA ASP A 587 17.20 -12.16 39.23
C ASP A 587 18.64 -12.45 38.81
N MET A 588 19.49 -11.43 38.89
CA MET A 588 20.92 -11.55 38.57
C MET A 588 21.62 -12.63 39.42
N ASN A 589 21.05 -13.01 40.56
CA ASN A 589 21.59 -14.00 41.48
C ASN A 589 21.02 -15.43 41.31
N ASP A 590 20.00 -15.64 40.46
CA ASP A 590 19.45 -16.97 40.14
C ASP A 590 19.64 -17.32 38.66
N PRO A 591 20.59 -18.22 38.30
CA PRO A 591 20.84 -18.64 36.92
C PRO A 591 19.61 -19.23 36.20
N LYS A 592 18.62 -19.75 36.92
CA LYS A 592 17.38 -20.26 36.32
C LYS A 592 16.41 -19.14 35.94
N SER A 593 16.45 -18.02 36.66
CA SER A 593 15.66 -16.83 36.36
C SER A 593 16.22 -16.03 35.17
N GLN A 594 17.47 -16.30 34.78
CA GLN A 594 18.14 -15.66 33.63
C GLN A 594 17.75 -16.28 32.28
N ALA A 595 17.04 -17.40 32.27
CA ALA A 595 16.67 -18.09 31.04
C ALA A 595 15.49 -17.38 30.34
N GLU A 596 15.71 -16.97 29.08
CA GLU A 596 14.67 -16.43 28.21
C GLU A 596 13.65 -17.51 27.81
N PHE A 597 12.43 -17.10 27.48
CA PHE A 597 11.41 -18.01 26.96
C PHE A 597 11.52 -18.10 25.44
N SER A 598 11.72 -19.30 24.91
CA SER A 598 11.76 -19.57 23.47
C SER A 598 10.49 -20.28 23.03
N ILE A 599 9.62 -19.55 22.34
CA ILE A 599 8.33 -20.02 21.82
C ILE A 599 8.53 -20.50 20.37
N PRO A 600 8.36 -21.78 20.06
CA PRO A 600 8.52 -22.29 18.71
C PRO A 600 7.37 -21.84 17.81
N PHE A 601 7.68 -21.57 16.53
CA PHE A 601 6.65 -21.41 15.49
C PHE A 601 6.04 -22.77 15.16
N TYR A 602 5.03 -23.22 15.92
CA TYR A 602 4.35 -24.47 15.64
C TYR A 602 3.70 -24.48 14.25
N ASN A 603 3.83 -25.59 13.52
CA ASN A 603 3.18 -25.74 12.23
C ASN A 603 1.65 -25.84 12.41
N PRO A 604 0.87 -24.91 11.80
CA PRO A 604 -0.58 -24.89 11.94
C PRO A 604 -1.27 -26.08 11.26
N HIS A 605 -0.61 -26.74 10.31
CA HIS A 605 -1.21 -27.83 9.52
C HIS A 605 -1.01 -29.23 10.15
N ASP A 606 -0.28 -29.35 11.26
CA ASP A 606 -0.08 -30.66 11.88
C ASP A 606 -1.36 -31.16 12.56
N GLU A 607 -1.81 -32.35 12.16
CA GLU A 607 -2.87 -33.09 12.84
C GLU A 607 -2.30 -33.95 13.99
N PRO A 608 -2.96 -34.00 15.16
CA PRO A 608 -2.50 -34.81 16.29
C PRO A 608 -2.28 -36.29 15.89
N PRO A 609 -1.15 -36.92 16.25
CA PRO A 609 -0.16 -36.49 17.24
C PRO A 609 1.08 -35.77 16.65
N ALA A 610 1.04 -35.34 15.39
CA ALA A 610 2.17 -34.66 14.76
C ALA A 610 2.39 -33.28 15.42
N VAL A 611 3.65 -32.99 15.76
CA VAL A 611 4.06 -31.69 16.28
C VAL A 611 5.42 -31.35 15.67
N THR A 612 5.41 -30.42 14.74
CA THR A 612 6.56 -29.92 14.01
C THR A 612 6.66 -28.41 14.16
N ILE A 613 7.86 -27.90 13.89
CA ILE A 613 8.19 -26.48 13.93
C ILE A 613 8.37 -25.97 12.49
N SER A 614 7.81 -24.81 12.19
CA SER A 614 7.98 -24.16 10.90
C SER A 614 9.45 -23.75 10.72
N LYS A 615 9.97 -24.04 9.53
CA LYS A 615 11.28 -23.59 9.08
C LYS A 615 11.22 -22.13 8.66
N ALA A 616 12.37 -21.46 8.63
CA ALA A 616 12.47 -20.04 8.28
C ALA A 616 11.65 -19.64 7.05
N ASP A 617 11.76 -20.40 5.96
CA ASP A 617 11.16 -20.03 4.67
C ASP A 617 9.70 -20.52 4.50
N ASP A 618 9.18 -21.30 5.46
CA ASP A 618 7.81 -21.84 5.45
C ASP A 618 6.85 -21.07 6.37
N ILE A 619 7.35 -20.04 7.08
CA ILE A 619 6.54 -19.23 7.99
C ILE A 619 5.62 -18.31 7.19
N THR A 620 4.34 -18.29 7.57
CA THR A 620 3.34 -17.40 6.98
C THR A 620 3.19 -16.12 7.78
N TYR A 621 2.58 -15.10 7.17
CA TYR A 621 2.22 -13.86 7.86
C TYR A 621 1.30 -14.12 9.05
N ARG A 622 0.34 -15.04 8.98
CA ARG A 622 -0.51 -15.42 10.11
C ARG A 622 0.33 -15.83 11.33
N GLN A 623 1.33 -16.68 11.12
CA GLN A 623 2.20 -17.13 12.21
C GLN A 623 3.04 -15.96 12.78
N LEU A 624 3.56 -15.07 11.93
CA LEU A 624 4.27 -13.87 12.39
C LEU A 624 3.37 -12.95 13.22
N LEU A 625 2.17 -12.66 12.72
CA LEU A 625 1.18 -11.83 13.39
C LEU A 625 0.75 -12.41 14.73
N ASP A 626 0.61 -13.73 14.83
CA ASP A 626 0.32 -14.42 16.10
C ASP A 626 1.46 -14.20 17.12
N MET A 627 2.72 -14.29 16.68
CA MET A 627 3.88 -14.02 17.55
C MET A 627 3.95 -12.57 18.02
N ILE A 628 3.65 -11.62 17.12
CA ILE A 628 3.54 -10.20 17.47
C ILE A 628 2.42 -10.00 18.52
N GLY A 629 1.26 -10.63 18.32
CA GLY A 629 0.16 -10.61 19.28
C GLY A 629 0.56 -11.17 20.64
N ILE A 630 1.26 -12.32 20.67
CA ILE A 630 1.75 -12.93 21.90
C ILE A 630 2.72 -12.00 22.64
N ALA A 631 3.66 -11.37 21.92
CA ALA A 631 4.62 -10.44 22.50
C ALA A 631 3.92 -9.18 23.05
N LEU A 632 2.88 -8.68 22.39
CA LEU A 632 2.07 -7.55 22.87
C LEU A 632 1.12 -7.91 24.01
N ASN A 633 0.81 -9.19 24.21
CA ASN A 633 -0.03 -9.66 25.30
C ASN A 633 0.79 -10.20 26.50
N TYR A 634 2.09 -9.88 26.54
CA TYR A 634 3.06 -10.50 27.45
C TYR A 634 2.68 -10.41 28.94
N SER A 635 2.42 -9.22 29.47
CA SER A 635 2.12 -9.06 30.91
C SER A 635 0.76 -9.57 31.37
N ASN A 636 -0.11 -10.02 30.44
CA ASN A 636 -1.41 -10.58 30.79
C ASN A 636 -1.36 -12.08 31.08
N GLN A 637 -0.20 -12.72 30.93
CA GLN A 637 -0.03 -14.16 31.10
C GLN A 637 0.94 -14.47 32.25
N PRO A 638 0.66 -15.50 33.07
CA PRO A 638 1.63 -15.94 34.06
C PRO A 638 2.82 -16.62 33.36
N MET A 639 4.03 -16.41 33.89
CA MET A 639 5.28 -16.91 33.29
C MET A 639 5.28 -18.43 33.08
N SER A 640 4.53 -19.18 33.89
CA SER A 640 4.35 -20.63 33.73
C SER A 640 3.73 -21.03 32.38
N VAL A 641 2.92 -20.18 31.75
CA VAL A 641 2.35 -20.44 30.43
C VAL A 641 3.45 -20.51 29.38
N TYR A 642 4.37 -19.55 29.39
CA TYR A 642 5.52 -19.53 28.48
C TYR A 642 6.46 -20.72 28.72
N GLN A 643 6.69 -21.09 29.99
CA GLN A 643 7.47 -22.28 30.33
C GLN A 643 6.83 -23.58 29.83
N ASN A 644 5.51 -23.70 29.84
CA ASN A 644 4.81 -24.91 29.36
C ASN A 644 4.82 -25.04 27.83
N ILE A 645 4.98 -23.92 27.13
CA ILE A 645 5.09 -23.86 25.67
C ILE A 645 6.55 -24.11 25.25
N GLN A 646 7.50 -23.64 26.05
CA GLN A 646 8.92 -23.85 25.88
C GLN A 646 9.29 -25.31 26.20
N ASP A 647 9.63 -26.11 25.18
CA ASP A 647 10.19 -27.44 25.43
C ASP A 647 11.22 -27.83 24.35
N SER A 648 12.38 -28.32 24.80
CA SER A 648 13.40 -28.96 23.97
C SER A 648 12.91 -30.22 23.25
N THR A 649 11.81 -30.82 23.71
CA THR A 649 11.07 -31.86 23.01
C THR A 649 9.69 -31.34 22.62
N LEU A 650 9.42 -31.16 21.32
CA LEU A 650 8.10 -30.73 20.84
C LEU A 650 7.00 -31.71 21.32
N THR A 651 6.08 -31.25 22.17
CA THR A 651 4.97 -32.06 22.70
C THR A 651 3.60 -31.56 22.25
N GLN A 652 2.62 -32.46 22.19
CA GLN A 652 1.23 -32.08 21.90
C GLN A 652 0.65 -31.16 22.99
N SER A 653 1.08 -31.31 24.24
CA SER A 653 0.67 -30.43 25.34
C SER A 653 1.17 -29.00 25.11
N GLY A 654 2.42 -28.83 24.68
CA GLY A 654 2.98 -27.52 24.32
C GLY A 654 2.24 -26.85 23.17
N LYS A 655 1.95 -27.61 22.09
CA LYS A 655 1.15 -27.11 20.96
C LYS A 655 -0.26 -26.65 21.40
N ASN A 656 -0.94 -27.45 22.23
CA ASN A 656 -2.27 -27.07 22.74
C ASN A 656 -2.22 -25.81 23.64
N ALA A 657 -1.17 -25.66 24.44
CA ALA A 657 -0.96 -24.48 25.27
C ALA A 657 -0.72 -23.23 24.39
N TYR A 658 0.07 -23.35 23.33
CA TYR A 658 0.29 -22.31 22.33
C TYR A 658 -1.01 -21.89 21.62
N GLU A 659 -1.82 -22.85 21.14
CA GLU A 659 -3.10 -22.55 20.50
C GLU A 659 -4.10 -21.88 21.46
N THR A 660 -4.03 -22.22 22.75
CA THR A 660 -4.84 -21.57 23.79
C THR A 660 -4.39 -20.13 24.01
N LEU A 661 -3.08 -19.91 24.08
CA LEU A 661 -2.48 -18.58 24.25
C LEU A 661 -2.85 -17.64 23.09
N ILE A 662 -2.85 -18.11 21.84
CA ILE A 662 -3.32 -17.31 20.68
C ILE A 662 -4.78 -16.90 20.87
N LYS A 663 -5.65 -17.85 21.24
CA LYS A 663 -7.09 -17.56 21.42
C LYS A 663 -7.33 -16.52 22.51
N GLU A 664 -6.59 -16.59 23.61
CA GLU A 664 -6.68 -15.60 24.69
C GLU A 664 -6.13 -14.22 24.27
N THR A 665 -5.09 -14.21 23.45
CA THR A 665 -4.48 -12.99 22.89
C THR A 665 -5.46 -12.27 21.96
N ASN A 666 -6.10 -13.00 21.04
CA ASN A 666 -7.08 -12.44 20.10
C ASN A 666 -8.33 -11.86 20.77
N GLY A 667 -8.54 -12.10 22.07
CA GLY A 667 -9.60 -11.45 22.84
C GLY A 667 -9.24 -10.04 23.34
N ARG A 668 -8.00 -9.58 23.17
CA ARG A 668 -7.49 -8.29 23.68
C ARG A 668 -6.73 -7.49 22.61
N VAL A 669 -5.91 -8.19 21.84
CA VAL A 669 -5.06 -7.62 20.80
C VAL A 669 -5.27 -8.43 19.53
N ASN A 670 -5.70 -7.76 18.46
CA ASN A 670 -5.89 -8.39 17.17
C ASN A 670 -4.83 -7.87 16.18
N THR A 671 -4.12 -8.80 15.53
CA THR A 671 -3.06 -8.51 14.57
C THR A 671 -3.43 -9.09 13.20
N TYR A 672 -3.45 -8.24 12.19
CA TYR A 672 -3.88 -8.61 10.83
C TYR A 672 -3.12 -7.81 9.77
N LEU A 673 -3.21 -8.26 8.52
CA LEU A 673 -2.77 -7.47 7.37
C LEU A 673 -3.96 -6.67 6.83
N SER A 674 -3.72 -5.39 6.56
CA SER A 674 -4.64 -4.57 5.77
C SER A 674 -4.72 -5.07 4.32
N LYS A 675 -5.70 -4.58 3.56
CA LYS A 675 -5.85 -4.94 2.14
C LYS A 675 -4.64 -4.56 1.29
N ASP A 676 -3.96 -3.48 1.65
CA ASP A 676 -2.73 -3.01 1.03
C ASP A 676 -1.46 -3.58 1.68
N GLY A 677 -1.60 -4.68 2.43
CA GLY A 677 -0.49 -5.46 2.97
C GLY A 677 0.30 -4.79 4.09
N ARG A 678 -0.22 -3.76 4.77
CA ARG A 678 0.39 -3.18 5.97
C ARG A 678 0.00 -3.99 7.20
N ILE A 679 0.87 -4.03 8.20
CA ILE A 679 0.55 -4.69 9.47
C ILE A 679 -0.28 -3.72 10.32
N GLU A 680 -1.41 -4.23 10.82
CA GLU A 680 -2.31 -3.51 11.69
C GLU A 680 -2.49 -4.26 13.01
N ILE A 681 -2.43 -3.52 14.11
CA ILE A 681 -2.52 -4.03 15.47
C ILE A 681 -3.60 -3.25 16.19
N GLN A 682 -4.71 -3.92 16.51
CA GLN A 682 -5.86 -3.32 17.16
C GLN A 682 -5.89 -3.67 18.65
N ASP A 683 -5.99 -2.65 19.51
CA ASP A 683 -6.40 -2.79 20.91
C ASP A 683 -7.93 -2.85 20.96
N ASP A 684 -8.47 -4.00 21.35
CA ASP A 684 -9.93 -4.20 21.46
C ASP A 684 -10.49 -3.78 22.83
N MET A 685 -9.61 -3.40 23.77
CA MET A 685 -9.98 -3.06 25.14
C MET A 685 -10.01 -1.55 25.40
N ARG A 686 -9.34 -0.73 24.58
CA ARG A 686 -9.21 0.73 24.79
C ARG A 686 -9.39 1.52 23.51
N SER A 687 -9.94 2.73 23.66
CA SER A 687 -10.04 3.71 22.56
C SER A 687 -8.71 4.38 22.21
N VAL A 688 -7.77 4.42 23.16
CA VAL A 688 -6.40 4.86 22.96
C VAL A 688 -5.49 3.79 23.51
N SER A 689 -4.71 3.19 22.62
CA SER A 689 -3.77 2.12 22.91
C SER A 689 -2.59 2.65 23.72
N ARG A 690 -2.15 1.84 24.68
CA ARG A 690 -0.88 2.04 25.39
C ARG A 690 0.28 1.31 24.72
N MET A 691 -0.02 0.55 23.67
CA MET A 691 0.98 -0.23 22.99
C MET A 691 1.87 0.68 22.17
N LYS A 692 3.15 0.32 22.10
CA LYS A 692 4.09 0.79 21.09
C LYS A 692 4.75 -0.44 20.52
N PHE A 693 5.00 -0.42 19.21
CA PHE A 693 5.57 -1.58 18.56
C PHE A 693 6.59 -1.14 17.53
N MET A 694 7.73 -1.79 17.55
CA MET A 694 8.82 -1.60 16.61
C MET A 694 9.40 -2.98 16.30
N ILE A 695 9.66 -3.24 15.02
CA ILE A 695 10.29 -4.46 14.55
C ILE A 695 11.32 -4.11 13.46
N TYR A 696 12.56 -4.57 13.63
CA TYR A 696 13.65 -4.27 12.71
C TYR A 696 14.67 -5.41 12.64
N ASP A 697 15.40 -5.47 11.53
CA ASP A 697 16.47 -6.45 11.31
C ASP A 697 17.74 -6.01 12.06
N ASN A 698 18.33 -6.90 12.85
CA ASN A 698 19.58 -6.64 13.57
C ASN A 698 20.74 -6.26 12.63
N ALA A 699 20.74 -6.73 11.38
CA ALA A 699 21.80 -6.46 10.41
C ALA A 699 21.57 -5.17 9.59
N SER A 700 20.53 -4.39 9.89
CA SER A 700 20.13 -3.23 9.06
C SER A 700 21.18 -2.12 9.04
N ASN A 701 21.80 -1.82 10.19
CA ASN A 701 22.81 -0.75 10.32
C ASN A 701 24.26 -1.22 10.07
N ASP A 702 24.50 -2.50 9.79
CA ASP A 702 25.83 -3.07 9.50
C ASP A 702 26.22 -2.87 8.02
N PHE A 703 27.12 -1.94 7.74
CA PHE A 703 27.73 -1.67 6.43
C PHE A 703 29.20 -2.12 6.37
N SER A 704 29.62 -3.03 7.25
CA SER A 704 30.92 -3.70 7.10
C SER A 704 31.01 -4.42 5.75
N GLU A 705 32.23 -4.60 5.23
CA GLU A 705 32.41 -5.30 3.95
C GLU A 705 31.80 -6.72 3.99
N GLN A 706 31.90 -7.39 5.14
CA GLN A 706 31.30 -8.70 5.36
C GLN A 706 29.77 -8.61 5.44
N GLY A 707 29.22 -7.61 6.14
CA GLY A 707 27.80 -7.36 6.26
C GLY A 707 27.12 -7.10 4.92
N ILE A 708 27.77 -6.36 4.02
CA ILE A 708 27.28 -6.10 2.66
C ILE A 708 27.36 -7.37 1.81
N ARG A 709 28.50 -8.10 1.83
CA ARG A 709 28.68 -9.34 1.04
C ARG A 709 27.75 -10.47 1.47
N ASN A 710 27.47 -10.58 2.77
CA ASN A 710 26.59 -11.59 3.32
C ASN A 710 25.13 -11.18 3.32
N TYR A 711 24.81 -9.94 2.96
CA TYR A 711 23.45 -9.44 2.99
C TYR A 711 22.52 -10.40 2.23
N ARG A 712 21.46 -10.79 2.92
CA ARG A 712 20.37 -11.60 2.38
C ARG A 712 19.16 -10.70 2.24
N SER A 713 18.28 -11.06 1.33
CA SER A 713 17.02 -10.33 1.21
C SER A 713 16.26 -10.44 2.53
N SER A 714 16.00 -9.29 3.14
CA SER A 714 15.30 -9.11 4.41
C SER A 714 13.98 -8.37 4.20
N LEU A 715 13.13 -8.42 5.22
CA LEU A 715 11.85 -7.75 5.30
C LEU A 715 12.00 -6.40 6.01
N THR A 716 11.15 -5.46 5.63
CA THR A 716 11.01 -4.18 6.32
C THR A 716 9.52 -3.93 6.53
N PHE A 717 9.14 -3.67 7.79
CA PHE A 717 7.74 -3.49 8.17
C PHE A 717 7.40 -2.03 8.42
N ASN A 718 8.34 -1.28 9.00
CA ASN A 718 8.21 0.14 9.25
C ASN A 718 9.56 0.82 9.01
N ALA A 719 9.59 1.91 8.25
CA ALA A 719 10.84 2.59 7.91
C ALA A 719 10.67 4.07 7.54
N SER A 720 11.69 4.87 7.83
CA SER A 720 11.88 6.24 7.35
C SER A 720 12.42 6.26 5.91
N ASN A 721 11.65 5.65 5.02
CA ASN A 721 11.98 5.52 3.60
C ASN A 721 11.36 6.65 2.76
N ALA A 722 11.71 6.68 1.47
CA ALA A 722 11.14 7.61 0.50
C ALA A 722 9.60 7.50 0.42
N LEU A 723 8.95 8.61 0.08
CA LEU A 723 7.51 8.67 -0.07
C LEU A 723 7.10 8.08 -1.41
N ILE A 724 6.01 7.33 -1.44
CA ILE A 724 5.42 6.80 -2.68
C ILE A 724 4.63 7.92 -3.35
N ILE A 725 5.00 8.27 -4.59
CA ILE A 725 4.26 9.23 -5.42
C ILE A 725 3.09 8.51 -6.10
N ASP A 726 3.38 7.42 -6.80
CA ASP A 726 2.42 6.60 -7.54
C ASP A 726 2.83 5.12 -7.52
N GLN A 727 1.88 4.22 -7.75
CA GLN A 727 2.11 2.77 -7.81
C GLN A 727 1.01 2.06 -8.63
N PRO A 728 1.27 0.84 -9.16
CA PRO A 728 0.30 0.12 -9.99
C PRO A 728 -1.01 -0.27 -9.30
N ASP A 729 -0.95 -0.51 -7.98
CA ASP A 729 -2.11 -0.87 -7.17
C ASP A 729 -2.89 0.40 -6.80
N VAL A 730 -4.19 0.39 -7.10
CA VAL A 730 -5.09 1.49 -6.79
C VAL A 730 -5.57 1.35 -5.36
N ASP A 731 -5.51 2.43 -4.59
CA ASP A 731 -6.26 2.59 -3.33
C ASP A 731 -6.91 3.96 -3.38
N PHE A 732 -8.07 4.01 -4.03
CA PHE A 732 -8.65 5.26 -4.50
C PHE A 732 -8.97 6.22 -3.35
N PHE A 733 -9.78 5.78 -2.39
CA PHE A 733 -10.27 6.67 -1.33
C PHE A 733 -9.18 7.09 -0.35
N HIS A 734 -8.26 6.18 0.01
CA HIS A 734 -7.10 6.54 0.83
C HIS A 734 -6.21 7.57 0.11
N SER A 735 -5.97 7.38 -1.19
CA SER A 735 -5.17 8.34 -1.98
C SER A 735 -5.86 9.70 -2.10
N VAL A 736 -7.19 9.73 -2.26
CA VAL A 736 -7.97 10.99 -2.23
C VAL A 736 -7.87 11.67 -0.86
N ASP A 737 -7.91 10.92 0.24
CA ASP A 737 -7.77 11.47 1.58
C ASP A 737 -6.37 12.05 1.85
N ASP A 738 -5.30 11.37 1.42
CA ASP A 738 -3.94 11.90 1.45
C ASP A 738 -3.84 13.25 0.72
N ILE A 739 -4.48 13.36 -0.45
CA ILE A 739 -4.50 14.57 -1.27
C ILE A 739 -5.26 15.70 -0.58
N ILE A 740 -6.45 15.42 -0.03
CA ILE A 740 -7.25 16.40 0.72
C ILE A 740 -6.45 16.91 1.91
N GLN A 741 -5.76 16.02 2.62
CA GLN A 741 -4.92 16.39 3.75
C GLN A 741 -3.73 17.25 3.32
N ALA A 742 -3.09 16.97 2.17
CA ALA A 742 -2.06 17.85 1.61
C ALA A 742 -2.58 19.27 1.31
N VAL A 743 -3.79 19.39 0.76
CA VAL A 743 -4.44 20.69 0.52
C VAL A 743 -4.73 21.41 1.83
N ARG A 744 -5.37 20.73 2.79
CA ARG A 744 -5.70 21.29 4.11
C ARG A 744 -4.45 21.78 4.83
N SER A 745 -3.42 20.96 4.88
CA SER A 745 -2.12 21.27 5.49
C SER A 745 -1.28 22.26 4.67
N GLY A 746 -1.69 22.64 3.45
CA GLY A 746 -0.91 23.55 2.60
C GLY A 746 0.45 23.01 2.17
N VAL A 747 0.60 21.69 2.11
CA VAL A 747 1.83 21.04 1.69
C VAL A 747 1.84 20.95 0.17
N TYR A 748 2.51 21.89 -0.50
CA TYR A 748 2.58 21.89 -1.96
C TYR A 748 3.43 20.73 -2.51
N ARG A 749 4.57 20.49 -1.87
CA ARG A 749 5.52 19.39 -2.09
C ARG A 749 6.02 18.89 -0.73
N PRO A 750 6.60 17.69 -0.65
CA PRO A 750 7.23 17.22 0.58
C PRO A 750 8.23 18.26 1.11
N ASP A 751 8.43 18.31 2.42
CA ASP A 751 9.30 19.32 3.07
C ASP A 751 8.85 20.79 3.00
N ALA A 752 7.55 21.05 2.84
CA ALA A 752 7.02 22.43 2.84
C ALA A 752 7.32 23.21 4.14
N TYR A 753 7.44 22.50 5.27
CA TYR A 753 7.73 23.06 6.60
C TYR A 753 9.23 23.08 6.96
N GLY A 754 10.11 22.63 6.07
CA GLY A 754 11.56 22.63 6.32
C GLY A 754 11.94 21.85 7.58
N GLU A 755 12.78 22.44 8.42
CA GLU A 755 13.32 21.78 9.62
C GLU A 755 12.33 21.61 10.78
N GLU A 756 11.07 22.04 10.66
CA GLU A 756 10.07 21.86 11.73
C GLU A 756 9.68 20.39 11.90
N TYR A 757 9.69 19.91 13.15
CA TYR A 757 9.19 18.59 13.51
C TYR A 757 7.66 18.58 13.55
N THR A 758 7.03 17.92 12.58
CA THR A 758 5.58 17.92 12.39
C THR A 758 5.09 16.55 11.96
N ASP A 759 3.81 16.28 12.18
CA ASP A 759 3.12 15.10 11.66
C ASP A 759 3.01 15.11 10.12
N GLN A 760 3.23 16.25 9.47
CA GLN A 760 3.19 16.41 8.02
C GLN A 760 4.49 16.00 7.30
N MET A 761 5.50 15.49 8.01
CA MET A 761 6.79 15.13 7.40
C MET A 761 6.69 14.12 6.27
N ARG A 762 5.76 13.17 6.35
CA ARG A 762 5.52 12.17 5.30
C ARG A 762 4.41 12.54 4.34
N ASN A 763 3.92 13.78 4.39
CA ASN A 763 2.92 14.26 3.46
C ASN A 763 3.51 14.37 2.05
N LYS A 764 2.90 13.67 1.09
CA LYS A 764 3.35 13.58 -0.31
C LYS A 764 3.23 14.92 -1.05
N GLY A 765 2.37 15.81 -0.57
CA GLY A 765 2.13 17.13 -1.15
C GLY A 765 1.18 17.13 -2.36
N ILE A 766 0.60 18.30 -2.63
CA ILE A 766 -0.41 18.52 -3.68
C ILE A 766 0.11 18.14 -5.07
N GLN A 767 1.37 18.47 -5.40
CA GLN A 767 1.93 18.19 -6.72
C GLN A 767 2.00 16.70 -7.06
N ASN A 768 2.51 15.89 -6.12
CA ASN A 768 2.54 14.44 -6.27
C ASN A 768 1.12 13.86 -6.22
N GLY A 769 0.23 14.50 -5.46
CA GLY A 769 -1.20 14.20 -5.46
C GLY A 769 -1.88 14.36 -6.81
N ILE A 770 -1.49 15.34 -7.63
CA ILE A 770 -2.02 15.53 -8.99
C ILE A 770 -1.59 14.38 -9.90
N GLU A 771 -0.33 13.94 -9.81
CA GLU A 771 0.16 12.78 -10.58
C GLU A 771 -0.62 11.51 -10.21
N MET A 772 -0.72 11.21 -8.90
CA MET A 772 -1.50 10.09 -8.39
C MET A 772 -2.98 10.16 -8.81
N PHE A 773 -3.64 11.32 -8.67
CA PHE A 773 -5.04 11.46 -9.04
C PHE A 773 -5.28 11.34 -10.55
N GLY A 774 -4.28 11.72 -11.36
CA GLY A 774 -4.26 11.45 -12.80
C GLY A 774 -4.37 9.96 -13.10
N HIS A 775 -3.58 9.13 -12.40
CA HIS A 775 -3.67 7.67 -12.48
C HIS A 775 -5.05 7.17 -12.04
N LEU A 776 -5.57 7.63 -10.90
CA LEU A 776 -6.91 7.24 -10.42
C LEU A 776 -8.02 7.56 -11.44
N SER A 777 -7.93 8.71 -12.11
CA SER A 777 -8.90 9.12 -13.12
C SER A 777 -8.79 8.26 -14.39
N ASP A 778 -7.57 7.97 -14.84
CA ASP A 778 -7.33 7.06 -15.97
C ASP A 778 -7.84 5.64 -15.69
N HIS A 779 -7.71 5.17 -14.45
CA HIS A 779 -8.27 3.88 -14.02
C HIS A 779 -9.80 3.85 -14.14
N ILE A 780 -10.51 4.93 -13.75
CA ILE A 780 -11.96 5.04 -13.96
C ILE A 780 -12.31 4.95 -15.45
N GLU A 781 -11.55 5.63 -16.32
CA GLU A 781 -11.75 5.55 -17.78
C GLU A 781 -11.52 4.14 -18.33
N LYS A 782 -10.54 3.40 -17.80
CA LYS A 782 -10.34 1.98 -18.14
C LYS A 782 -11.54 1.12 -17.71
N MET A 783 -12.13 1.38 -16.54
CA MET A 783 -13.34 0.69 -16.09
C MET A 783 -14.56 1.01 -16.94
N ILE A 784 -14.72 2.26 -17.40
CA ILE A 784 -15.73 2.65 -18.38
C ILE A 784 -15.54 1.86 -19.69
N ALA A 785 -14.31 1.80 -20.20
CA ALA A 785 -14.00 1.05 -21.41
C ALA A 785 -14.28 -0.45 -21.28
N LEU A 786 -13.98 -1.05 -20.13
CA LEU A 786 -14.26 -2.45 -19.80
C LEU A 786 -15.78 -2.72 -19.76
N ASN A 787 -16.54 -1.90 -19.04
CA ASN A 787 -18.01 -2.01 -19.01
C ASN A 787 -18.62 -1.82 -20.40
N GLY A 788 -18.09 -0.89 -21.20
CA GLY A 788 -18.48 -0.71 -22.60
C GLY A 788 -18.21 -1.95 -23.48
N ALA A 789 -17.17 -2.73 -23.18
CA ALA A 789 -16.91 -4.00 -23.85
C ALA A 789 -17.93 -5.09 -23.46
N HIS A 790 -18.35 -5.13 -22.19
CA HIS A 790 -19.45 -6.00 -21.75
C HIS A 790 -20.75 -5.65 -22.47
N SER A 791 -21.12 -4.36 -22.49
CA SER A 791 -22.32 -3.86 -23.16
C SER A 791 -22.37 -4.24 -24.65
N ARG A 792 -21.28 -4.02 -25.40
CA ARG A 792 -21.17 -4.43 -26.81
C ARG A 792 -21.28 -5.94 -27.02
N SER A 793 -20.79 -6.73 -26.07
CA SER A 793 -20.89 -8.20 -26.14
C SER A 793 -22.35 -8.65 -26.06
N PHE A 794 -23.14 -8.07 -25.16
CA PHE A 794 -24.57 -8.34 -25.08
C PHE A 794 -25.33 -7.84 -26.31
N GLU A 795 -25.04 -6.64 -26.81
CA GLU A 795 -25.69 -6.13 -28.03
C GLU A 795 -25.50 -7.07 -29.22
N ASN A 796 -24.27 -7.59 -29.41
CA ASN A 796 -23.96 -8.55 -30.46
C ASN A 796 -24.70 -9.88 -30.28
N VAL A 797 -24.79 -10.36 -29.04
CA VAL A 797 -25.47 -11.61 -28.70
C VAL A 797 -26.98 -11.49 -28.89
N ILE A 798 -27.60 -10.40 -28.44
CA ILE A 798 -29.02 -10.09 -28.64
C ILE A 798 -29.31 -10.11 -30.14
N ARG A 799 -28.56 -9.34 -30.93
CA ARG A 799 -28.72 -9.26 -32.39
C ARG A 799 -28.58 -10.63 -33.05
N ARG A 800 -27.58 -11.42 -32.66
CA ARG A 800 -27.36 -12.78 -33.19
C ARG A 800 -28.53 -13.70 -32.84
N ASN A 801 -28.96 -13.72 -31.59
CA ASN A 801 -30.06 -14.59 -31.14
C ASN A 801 -31.38 -14.19 -31.78
N GLU A 802 -31.64 -12.89 -31.98
CA GLU A 802 -32.80 -12.41 -32.72
C GLU A 802 -32.81 -12.88 -34.18
N VAL A 803 -31.66 -12.81 -34.87
CA VAL A 803 -31.53 -13.34 -36.24
C VAL A 803 -31.78 -14.84 -36.27
N LEU A 804 -31.17 -15.62 -35.36
CA LEU A 804 -31.38 -17.07 -35.26
C LEU A 804 -32.85 -17.40 -34.96
N ARG A 805 -33.49 -16.65 -34.06
CA ARG A 805 -34.90 -16.83 -33.72
C ARG A 805 -35.79 -16.65 -34.94
N VAL A 806 -35.56 -15.60 -35.72
CA VAL A 806 -36.31 -15.34 -36.97
C VAL A 806 -36.06 -16.44 -38.00
N GLN A 807 -34.83 -16.95 -38.11
CA GLN A 807 -34.53 -18.09 -38.99
C GLN A 807 -35.24 -19.38 -38.53
N ILE A 808 -35.25 -19.67 -37.23
CA ILE A 808 -35.95 -20.83 -36.67
C ILE A 808 -37.47 -20.70 -36.90
N GLU A 809 -38.04 -19.51 -36.73
CA GLU A 809 -39.45 -19.25 -37.06
C GLU A 809 -39.75 -19.45 -38.55
N SER A 810 -38.85 -19.03 -39.44
CA SER A 810 -38.98 -19.27 -40.88
C SER A 810 -38.94 -20.78 -41.20
N VAL A 811 -37.95 -21.50 -40.67
CA VAL A 811 -37.80 -22.95 -40.90
C VAL A 811 -38.99 -23.70 -40.30
N LYS A 812 -39.47 -23.29 -39.13
CA LYS A 812 -40.67 -23.83 -38.50
C LYS A 812 -41.89 -23.61 -39.39
N SER A 813 -42.09 -22.39 -39.90
CA SER A 813 -43.16 -22.10 -40.86
C SER A 813 -43.09 -22.99 -42.10
N ASP A 814 -41.89 -23.28 -42.62
CA ASP A 814 -41.72 -24.21 -43.75
C ASP A 814 -42.03 -25.67 -43.38
N VAL A 815 -41.66 -26.09 -42.16
CA VAL A 815 -41.87 -27.46 -41.67
C VAL A 815 -43.34 -27.72 -41.35
N ILE A 816 -43.97 -26.90 -40.50
CA ILE A 816 -45.34 -27.14 -40.00
C ILE A 816 -46.41 -26.31 -40.71
N GLY A 817 -46.07 -25.20 -41.38
CA GLY A 817 -47.04 -24.36 -42.08
C GLY A 817 -47.61 -25.04 -43.32
N THR A 818 -48.92 -24.93 -43.54
CA THR A 818 -49.58 -25.48 -44.72
C THR A 818 -49.58 -24.47 -45.87
N ASP A 819 -49.37 -24.93 -47.10
CA ASP A 819 -49.61 -24.10 -48.29
C ASP A 819 -51.13 -23.92 -48.44
N ILE A 820 -51.64 -22.76 -48.02
CA ILE A 820 -53.08 -22.47 -48.01
C ILE A 820 -53.67 -22.59 -49.42
N ALA A 821 -52.92 -22.21 -50.46
CA ALA A 821 -53.42 -22.24 -51.83
C ALA A 821 -53.57 -23.69 -52.34
N ASP A 822 -52.55 -24.55 -52.18
CA ASP A 822 -52.67 -25.97 -52.54
C ASP A 822 -53.71 -26.69 -51.65
N THR A 823 -53.73 -26.38 -50.35
CA THR A 823 -54.67 -26.98 -49.39
C THR A 823 -56.12 -26.64 -49.75
N TYR A 824 -56.39 -25.38 -50.10
CA TYR A 824 -57.69 -24.92 -50.55
C TYR A 824 -58.10 -25.56 -51.88
N ASN A 825 -57.19 -25.66 -52.85
CA ASN A 825 -57.44 -26.36 -54.12
C ASN A 825 -57.85 -27.82 -53.90
N ARG A 826 -57.14 -28.53 -53.01
CA ARG A 826 -57.49 -29.90 -52.65
C ARG A 826 -58.80 -30.00 -51.87
N PHE A 827 -59.09 -29.06 -50.97
CA PHE A 827 -60.38 -28.99 -50.26
C PHE A 827 -61.54 -28.79 -51.24
N SER A 828 -61.40 -27.88 -52.21
CA SER A 828 -62.36 -27.64 -53.29
C SER A 828 -62.60 -28.89 -54.15
N ASN A 829 -61.53 -29.58 -54.54
CA ASN A 829 -61.61 -30.85 -55.28
C ASN A 829 -62.30 -31.95 -54.46
N LEU A 830 -61.96 -32.11 -53.18
CA LEU A 830 -62.60 -33.07 -52.28
C LEU A 830 -64.08 -32.75 -52.05
N THR A 831 -64.44 -31.48 -51.98
CA THR A 831 -65.83 -31.02 -51.80
C THR A 831 -66.65 -31.37 -53.03
N THR A 832 -66.10 -31.12 -54.21
CA THR A 832 -66.71 -31.49 -55.50
C THR A 832 -66.91 -33.01 -55.60
N ASN A 833 -65.89 -33.80 -55.24
CA ASN A 833 -65.97 -35.27 -55.24
C ASN A 833 -66.98 -35.80 -54.21
N TYR A 834 -67.01 -35.25 -53.00
CA TYR A 834 -67.96 -35.62 -51.96
C TYR A 834 -69.41 -35.34 -52.39
N ASN A 835 -69.65 -34.18 -53.00
CA ASN A 835 -70.95 -33.82 -53.57
C ASN A 835 -71.37 -34.78 -54.71
N ALA A 836 -70.43 -35.19 -55.57
CA ALA A 836 -70.69 -36.16 -56.64
C ALA A 836 -71.00 -37.58 -56.09
N VAL A 837 -70.30 -38.02 -55.04
CA VAL A 837 -70.59 -39.29 -54.35
C VAL A 837 -71.95 -39.21 -53.64
N LEU A 838 -72.26 -38.12 -52.94
CA LEU A 838 -73.58 -37.88 -52.33
C LEU A 838 -74.71 -37.96 -53.35
N ALA A 839 -74.56 -37.31 -54.51
CA ALA A 839 -75.54 -37.35 -55.58
C ALA A 839 -75.70 -38.77 -56.16
N SER A 840 -74.60 -39.52 -56.27
CA SER A 840 -74.59 -40.91 -56.75
C SER A 840 -75.25 -41.87 -55.74
N THR A 841 -74.93 -41.74 -54.45
CA THR A 841 -75.55 -42.49 -53.36
C THR A 841 -77.04 -42.18 -53.25
N SER A 842 -77.44 -40.91 -53.39
CA SER A 842 -78.85 -40.47 -53.43
C SER A 842 -79.61 -41.11 -54.60
N ARG A 843 -79.04 -41.12 -55.81
CA ARG A 843 -79.62 -41.78 -56.99
C ARG A 843 -79.74 -43.30 -56.82
N ILE A 844 -78.75 -43.97 -56.22
CA ILE A 844 -78.80 -45.41 -55.94
C ILE A 844 -79.84 -45.75 -54.87
N ASN A 845 -79.97 -44.93 -53.82
CA ASN A 845 -81.05 -45.05 -52.83
C ASN A 845 -82.44 -44.84 -53.46
N GLN A 846 -82.57 -43.91 -54.40
CA GLN A 846 -83.81 -43.69 -55.17
C GLN A 846 -84.14 -44.85 -56.14
N MET A 847 -83.12 -45.55 -56.68
CA MET A 847 -83.32 -46.72 -57.54
C MET A 847 -83.81 -47.97 -56.78
N SER A 848 -83.72 -48.03 -55.45
CA SER A 848 -83.97 -49.27 -54.68
C SER A 848 -85.43 -49.52 -54.28
N LEU A 849 -86.43 -48.72 -54.70
CA LEU A 849 -87.82 -49.08 -54.42
C LEU A 849 -88.88 -48.68 -55.46
N VAL A 850 -88.58 -47.82 -56.43
CA VAL A 850 -89.65 -47.26 -57.30
C VAL A 850 -89.44 -47.51 -58.80
N ASN A 851 -88.24 -47.86 -59.26
CA ASN A 851 -87.96 -47.94 -60.72
C ASN A 851 -87.79 -49.37 -61.27
N TYR A 852 -88.35 -50.40 -60.62
CA TYR A 852 -88.38 -51.77 -61.15
C TYR A 852 -89.79 -52.36 -61.30
N LEU A 853 -90.82 -51.52 -61.25
CA LEU A 853 -92.14 -51.82 -61.83
C LEU A 853 -92.23 -51.07 -63.15
#